data_AF-A0A842R764-F1
#
_entry.id   AF-A0A842R764-F1
#
_cell.length_a   1.000
_cell.length_b   1.000
_cell.length_c   1.000
_cell.angle_alpha   90.00
_cell.angle_beta   90.00
_cell.angle_gamma   90.00
#
_symmetry.space_group_name_H-M   'P 1'
#
loop_
_entity.id
_entity.type
_entity.pdbx_description
1 polymer ?
#
loop_
_entity_poly.entity_id
_entity_poly.type
_entity_poly.pdbx_seq_one_letter_code
_entity_poly.pdbx_strand_id
1 'polypeptide(L)'
;MKKKIILLLLLVVALLPASIVSMTKTSSSIDVNLNWSYTNSGYLVSPPSVADLDGDGSLEIIFGSFNYDLICLNADGSVKWTYPTNGEIISSPAVADLNNDGKLEILFGSQDNNFYCLNNEGILIWTFTMSDGVVSSPAVADLNGDGYLEVVFGSVDNKVYCLGYAGQRIWSYETGDNIESSPAVGDLDNDGLLEVIVGSLDNNIHCITHDGTTKWRHNIWWDIVSSPVIADLNNDGQKEVLIGSDSKKVYCLDSSGNKQWSYKTGDWVVSSLAVADLDRDDLLEIIFSSIDHKIYCLNDDGSLKWSYETSNKIHSSPAIADLDGDGTLEVIFGSDDDNLYCLNKDGQKLWSYETGNEIWSSPCIADLDNDGVLEIMIGSLDKTFYCLSLTGVSSSGKNVWSCLRGSVFHTGQRDSDSDYLDDLTESFFQTSPEKEDTDNDGLLDWNEIYYHGTNPINTDSDSDQLTDGEEINEYHTLPNNNDSDADGLNDGEEVKLYHTLPLKEDSDSDGLTDYEEVKIFLTHPLKKDSDADRLTDYQEVMEYQTNPNERDSDSDGLDDYVEVMTLPTDPLNPDTDEDTLTDYEELLDFKTNPCSNDTDTDNLTDYEEIVVYGTNPLTNDTDADQLTDFEEVNVFLTNPNNPDTDYDGLLDGEETKDYFTDPLKVDTDGDNVTDYEEVSVYQTNPLKKDTDGDGYTDKQEITAGTDPNDPNDYPNDMTTPPETTPPPETTTPPDTTTPPETSNPPPTTGEPPTTPPETSEPTNPPPTSETPQGSGIGLNEELTEQAGKLLMIIAGLTIVGVAILWIVSRIRGPT
;
A
#
# COMPACT_ATOMS: atom_id res chain seq x y z
N MET A 1 -18.05 11.06 -57.79
CA MET A 1 -18.69 12.19 -57.06
C MET A 1 -18.09 12.47 -55.68
N LYS A 2 -17.90 11.48 -54.77
CA LYS A 2 -17.41 11.69 -53.39
C LYS A 2 -16.29 12.76 -53.22
N LYS A 3 -15.19 12.71 -53.99
CA LYS A 3 -14.09 13.72 -53.93
C LYS A 3 -14.48 15.18 -54.26
N LYS A 4 -15.64 15.45 -54.89
CA LYS A 4 -16.15 16.82 -55.10
C LYS A 4 -17.09 17.33 -53.99
N ILE A 5 -17.59 16.46 -53.12
CA ILE A 5 -18.45 16.85 -51.98
C ILE A 5 -17.58 17.24 -50.79
N ILE A 6 -16.52 16.46 -50.50
CA ILE A 6 -15.53 16.79 -49.45
C ILE A 6 -14.88 18.16 -49.70
N LEU A 7 -14.47 18.42 -50.95
CA LEU A 7 -13.89 19.73 -51.32
C LEU A 7 -14.91 20.88 -51.25
N LEU A 8 -16.22 20.59 -51.30
CA LEU A 8 -17.25 21.62 -51.16
C LEU A 8 -17.59 21.90 -49.68
N LEU A 9 -17.55 20.88 -48.80
CA LEU A 9 -17.65 21.10 -47.35
C LEU A 9 -16.48 21.94 -46.84
N LEU A 10 -15.24 21.59 -47.22
CA LEU A 10 -14.05 22.35 -46.83
C LEU A 10 -14.10 23.82 -47.29
N LEU A 11 -14.69 24.11 -48.46
CA LEU A 11 -14.84 25.47 -48.96
C LEU A 11 -15.98 26.26 -48.27
N VAL A 12 -16.96 25.58 -47.67
CA VAL A 12 -18.08 26.23 -46.94
C VAL A 12 -17.69 26.59 -45.51
N VAL A 13 -16.85 25.78 -44.85
CA VAL A 13 -16.28 26.14 -43.53
C VAL A 13 -15.38 27.39 -43.64
N ALA A 14 -14.64 27.53 -44.74
CA ALA A 14 -13.72 28.66 -44.97
C ALA A 14 -14.39 29.98 -45.42
N LEU A 15 -15.72 30.08 -45.44
CA LEU A 15 -16.45 31.25 -45.97
C LEU A 15 -17.62 31.73 -45.08
N LEU A 16 -17.68 31.33 -43.81
CA LEU A 16 -18.51 32.03 -42.83
C LEU A 16 -17.83 33.36 -42.44
N PRO A 17 -18.56 34.50 -42.41
CA PRO A 17 -17.98 35.78 -42.02
C PRO A 17 -17.64 35.77 -40.52
N ALA A 18 -16.42 36.18 -40.17
CA ALA A 18 -15.96 36.33 -38.79
C ALA A 18 -16.66 37.53 -38.11
N SER A 19 -17.93 37.35 -37.73
CA SER A 19 -18.77 38.38 -37.11
C SER A 19 -19.90 37.72 -36.32
N ILE A 20 -19.94 37.97 -35.01
CA ILE A 20 -20.98 37.51 -34.08
C ILE A 20 -21.02 35.98 -33.86
N VAL A 21 -19.88 35.42 -33.44
CA VAL A 21 -19.81 34.85 -32.07
C VAL A 21 -18.55 35.39 -31.41
N SER A 22 -18.58 36.67 -31.03
CA SER A 22 -17.85 37.09 -29.84
C SER A 22 -18.75 36.78 -28.65
N MET A 23 -18.86 35.50 -28.30
CA MET A 23 -18.72 35.22 -26.88
C MET A 23 -17.28 35.62 -26.58
N THR A 24 -17.11 36.72 -25.86
CA THR A 24 -15.90 36.86 -25.08
C THR A 24 -15.80 35.57 -24.26
N LYS A 25 -14.77 34.74 -24.53
CA LYS A 25 -14.05 34.17 -23.40
C LYS A 25 -13.69 35.42 -22.61
N THR A 26 -14.42 35.68 -21.52
CA THR A 26 -13.88 36.55 -20.50
C THR A 26 -12.54 35.92 -20.18
N SER A 27 -11.46 36.63 -20.46
CA SER A 27 -10.29 36.46 -19.62
C SER A 27 -10.83 36.51 -18.20
N SER A 28 -10.59 35.45 -17.42
CA SER A 28 -10.22 35.68 -16.04
C SER A 28 -9.23 36.84 -16.10
N SER A 29 -9.61 38.01 -15.60
CA SER A 29 -8.58 38.96 -15.21
C SER A 29 -7.81 38.23 -14.11
N ILE A 30 -6.51 38.11 -14.30
CA ILE A 30 -5.63 37.62 -13.25
C ILE A 30 -5.65 38.72 -12.19
N ASP A 31 -6.46 38.49 -11.17
CA ASP A 31 -6.77 39.42 -10.11
C ASP A 31 -6.24 38.81 -8.80
N VAL A 32 -5.45 39.59 -8.05
CA VAL A 32 -4.91 39.16 -6.75
C VAL A 32 -6.04 39.02 -5.75
N ASN A 33 -6.13 37.85 -5.13
CA ASN A 33 -7.04 37.57 -4.02
C ASN A 33 -6.34 37.67 -2.67
N LEU A 34 -7.10 37.97 -1.63
CA LEU A 34 -6.69 37.76 -0.24
C LEU A 34 -7.28 36.42 0.22
N ASN A 35 -6.44 35.42 0.43
CA ASN A 35 -6.88 34.11 0.91
C ASN A 35 -7.27 34.22 2.39
N TRP A 36 -6.32 34.69 3.20
CA TRP A 36 -6.52 34.98 4.62
C TRP A 36 -5.53 36.03 5.12
N SER A 37 -5.74 36.51 6.35
CA SER A 37 -4.81 37.42 7.02
C SER A 37 -4.79 37.20 8.53
N TYR A 38 -3.60 37.18 9.12
CA TYR A 38 -3.39 37.05 10.57
C TYR A 38 -2.97 38.40 11.18
N THR A 39 -3.58 38.83 12.29
CA THR A 39 -3.26 40.13 12.93
C THR A 39 -2.58 39.94 14.28
N ASN A 40 -1.37 40.49 14.42
CA ASN A 40 -0.55 40.43 15.62
C ASN A 40 -0.63 41.71 16.48
N SER A 41 -0.05 41.67 17.68
CA SER A 41 0.13 42.81 18.57
C SER A 41 1.40 43.64 18.26
N GLY A 42 2.42 43.03 17.67
CA GLY A 42 3.68 43.64 17.22
C GLY A 42 3.72 43.90 15.71
N TYR A 43 4.71 44.66 15.24
CA TYR A 43 4.97 44.83 13.80
C TYR A 43 5.58 43.56 13.20
N LEU A 44 5.27 43.26 11.94
CA LEU A 44 5.80 42.11 11.22
C LEU A 44 6.81 42.59 10.16
N VAL A 45 8.10 42.37 10.43
CA VAL A 45 9.20 42.73 9.51
C VAL A 45 10.17 41.58 9.22
N SER A 46 10.14 40.53 10.03
CA SER A 46 10.75 39.25 9.69
C SER A 46 10.18 38.80 8.34
N PRO A 47 11.02 38.45 7.35
CA PRO A 47 10.60 37.62 6.24
C PRO A 47 10.11 36.27 6.78
N PRO A 48 8.97 35.75 6.29
CA PRO A 48 8.53 34.39 6.61
C PRO A 48 9.37 33.35 5.86
N SER A 49 9.40 32.15 6.43
CA SER A 49 9.94 30.93 5.84
C SER A 49 8.86 29.84 5.90
N VAL A 50 8.89 28.89 4.97
CA VAL A 50 7.87 27.83 4.87
C VAL A 50 8.46 26.45 4.69
N ALA A 51 7.90 25.49 5.40
CA ALA A 51 8.22 24.06 5.32
C ALA A 51 7.08 23.28 5.98
N ASP A 52 6.79 22.05 5.55
CA ASP A 52 5.98 21.13 6.35
C ASP A 52 6.81 20.70 7.57
N LEU A 53 6.32 20.99 8.78
CA LEU A 53 7.06 20.73 10.01
C LEU A 53 6.69 19.39 10.68
N ASP A 54 5.51 18.81 10.41
CA ASP A 54 5.09 17.53 11.03
C ASP A 54 4.77 16.39 10.06
N GLY A 55 5.03 16.56 8.76
CA GLY A 55 4.96 15.53 7.73
C GLY A 55 3.53 15.22 7.29
N ASP A 56 2.65 16.23 7.28
CA ASP A 56 1.23 16.07 6.91
C ASP A 56 0.92 16.45 5.44
N GLY A 57 1.92 16.97 4.72
CA GLY A 57 1.85 17.45 3.34
C GLY A 57 1.50 18.95 3.21
N SER A 58 1.14 19.62 4.31
CA SER A 58 0.80 21.05 4.33
C SER A 58 1.99 21.90 4.81
N LEU A 59 2.26 23.03 4.16
CA LEU A 59 3.35 23.91 4.60
C LEU A 59 2.96 24.78 5.82
N GLU A 60 3.81 24.78 6.85
CA GLU A 60 3.79 25.79 7.91
C GLU A 60 4.45 27.09 7.47
N ILE A 61 4.08 28.17 8.17
CA ILE A 61 4.60 29.51 7.92
C ILE A 61 5.17 30.08 9.23
N ILE A 62 6.48 30.26 9.26
CA ILE A 62 7.22 30.68 10.46
C ILE A 62 7.75 32.10 10.28
N PHE A 63 7.49 33.00 11.24
CA PHE A 63 8.02 34.38 11.21
C PHE A 63 8.17 35.01 12.60
N GLY A 64 9.12 35.96 12.71
CA GLY A 64 9.37 36.76 13.91
C GLY A 64 8.59 38.08 13.99
N SER A 65 8.49 38.65 15.20
CA SER A 65 7.84 39.95 15.41
C SER A 65 8.41 40.82 16.52
N PHE A 66 8.09 42.12 16.44
CA PHE A 66 8.39 43.15 17.43
C PHE A 66 7.55 43.08 18.73
N ASN A 67 6.66 42.09 18.91
CA ASN A 67 6.14 41.72 20.24
C ASN A 67 6.94 40.59 20.92
N TYR A 68 8.10 40.23 20.35
CA TYR A 68 9.06 39.26 20.87
C TYR A 68 8.67 37.79 20.68
N ASP A 69 7.51 37.53 20.08
CA ASP A 69 7.03 36.19 19.75
C ASP A 69 7.52 35.76 18.36
N LEU A 70 8.06 34.54 18.26
CA LEU A 70 8.11 33.77 17.00
C LEU A 70 6.74 33.10 16.84
N ILE A 71 6.19 33.13 15.63
CA ILE A 71 4.85 32.66 15.33
C ILE A 71 4.94 31.60 14.23
N CYS A 72 4.23 30.49 14.43
CA CYS A 72 4.03 29.45 13.43
C CYS A 72 2.53 29.36 13.10
N LEU A 73 2.19 29.49 11.83
CA LEU A 73 0.83 29.31 11.31
C LEU A 73 0.76 28.05 10.45
N ASN A 74 -0.37 27.34 10.49
CA ASN A 74 -0.71 26.34 9.46
C ASN A 74 -1.05 27.07 8.14
N ALA A 75 -1.10 26.35 7.02
CA ALA A 75 -1.49 26.88 5.71
C ALA A 75 -2.81 27.66 5.67
N ASP A 76 -3.79 27.38 6.54
CA ASP A 76 -5.06 28.10 6.65
C ASP A 76 -4.97 29.46 7.40
N GLY A 77 -3.79 29.83 7.88
CA GLY A 77 -3.54 31.05 8.65
C GLY A 77 -3.92 30.96 10.13
N SER A 78 -4.36 29.80 10.62
CA SER A 78 -4.53 29.55 12.05
C SER A 78 -3.19 29.25 12.74
N VAL A 79 -3.08 29.55 14.04
CA VAL A 79 -1.81 29.43 14.78
C VAL A 79 -1.57 27.97 15.18
N LYS A 80 -0.48 27.37 14.69
CA LYS A 80 0.03 26.06 15.15
C LYS A 80 0.65 26.21 16.54
N TRP A 81 1.62 27.13 16.67
CA TRP A 81 2.24 27.48 17.96
C TRP A 81 2.87 28.89 17.99
N THR A 82 3.32 29.33 19.16
CA THR A 82 4.05 30.60 19.36
C THR A 82 5.14 30.45 20.42
N TYR A 83 6.35 30.94 20.15
CA TYR A 83 7.49 30.88 21.08
C TYR A 83 7.93 32.29 21.51
N PRO A 84 7.82 32.64 22.81
CA PRO A 84 8.14 33.99 23.30
C PRO A 84 9.62 34.18 23.68
N THR A 85 10.21 35.27 23.22
CA THR A 85 11.53 35.80 23.67
C THR A 85 11.37 37.10 24.47
N ASN A 86 12.46 37.83 24.76
CA ASN A 86 12.46 39.07 25.54
C ASN A 86 12.85 40.31 24.71
N GLY A 87 12.93 40.19 23.39
CA GLY A 87 13.39 41.24 22.47
C GLY A 87 12.86 40.99 21.05
N GLU A 88 12.94 42.00 20.18
CA GLU A 88 12.41 41.93 18.82
C GLU A 88 13.09 40.83 17.99
N ILE A 89 12.30 40.01 17.31
CA ILE A 89 12.80 39.04 16.33
C ILE A 89 12.71 39.69 14.95
N ILE A 90 13.88 39.93 14.35
CA ILE A 90 14.03 40.61 13.05
C ILE A 90 14.56 39.64 11.98
N SER A 91 15.38 38.68 12.39
CA SER A 91 15.87 37.60 11.53
C SER A 91 14.71 36.80 10.93
N SER A 92 14.82 36.44 9.66
CA SER A 92 14.01 35.35 9.11
C SER A 92 14.46 34.02 9.76
N PRO A 93 13.55 33.11 10.12
CA PRO A 93 13.92 31.82 10.71
C PRO A 93 14.43 30.86 9.61
N ALA A 94 15.60 30.26 9.79
CA ALA A 94 16.02 29.15 8.93
C ALA A 94 15.35 27.86 9.40
N VAL A 95 15.12 26.93 8.47
CA VAL A 95 14.55 25.61 8.73
C VAL A 95 15.43 24.54 8.05
N ALA A 96 15.79 23.50 8.80
CA ALA A 96 16.56 22.35 8.31
C ALA A 96 16.46 21.19 9.31
N ASP A 97 16.54 19.93 8.87
CA ASP A 97 16.99 18.87 9.79
C ASP A 97 18.46 19.12 10.10
N LEU A 98 18.74 19.50 11.35
CA LEU A 98 20.08 19.91 11.75
C LEU A 98 20.89 18.73 12.29
N ASN A 99 20.24 17.61 12.64
CA ASN A 99 20.83 16.52 13.41
C ASN A 99 20.75 15.14 12.72
N ASN A 100 20.07 15.07 11.58
CA ASN A 100 19.80 13.92 10.73
C ASN A 100 18.94 12.87 11.46
N ASP A 101 17.82 13.28 12.06
CA ASP A 101 16.81 12.40 12.69
C ASP A 101 15.43 12.41 12.00
N GLY A 102 15.32 13.04 10.82
CA GLY A 102 14.11 13.10 10.01
C GLY A 102 13.12 14.17 10.49
N LYS A 103 13.61 15.22 11.15
CA LYS A 103 12.77 16.30 11.73
C LYS A 103 13.40 17.66 11.52
N LEU A 104 12.55 18.64 11.19
CA LEU A 104 13.00 20.01 10.95
C LEU A 104 13.16 20.81 12.25
N GLU A 105 14.37 21.35 12.44
CA GLU A 105 14.72 22.36 13.44
C GLU A 105 14.45 23.78 12.90
N ILE A 106 13.99 24.68 13.79
CA ILE A 106 13.76 26.10 13.50
C ILE A 106 14.80 26.97 14.21
N LEU A 107 15.55 27.76 13.44
CA LEU A 107 16.74 28.50 13.87
C LEU A 107 16.56 30.01 13.68
N PHE A 108 16.70 30.81 14.75
CA PHE A 108 16.48 32.26 14.67
C PHE A 108 17.22 33.07 15.76
N GLY A 109 17.40 34.37 15.52
CA GLY A 109 18.01 35.32 16.45
C GLY A 109 17.02 36.29 17.09
N SER A 110 17.32 36.77 18.29
CA SER A 110 16.55 37.82 18.97
C SER A 110 17.45 38.98 19.42
N GLN A 111 16.85 40.17 19.54
CA GLN A 111 17.45 41.34 20.19
C GLN A 111 17.64 41.17 21.72
N ASP A 112 17.22 40.05 22.32
CA ASP A 112 17.47 39.77 23.75
C ASP A 112 18.84 39.14 24.08
N ASN A 113 19.75 39.17 23.11
CA ASN A 113 21.12 38.60 23.13
C ASN A 113 21.16 37.07 23.12
N ASN A 114 20.10 36.41 22.64
CA ASN A 114 20.09 34.97 22.38
C ASN A 114 19.82 34.64 20.91
N PHE A 115 20.43 33.53 20.48
CA PHE A 115 20.09 32.77 19.29
C PHE A 115 19.46 31.43 19.74
N TYR A 116 18.45 30.96 19.01
CA TYR A 116 17.56 29.88 19.42
C TYR A 116 17.48 28.75 18.40
N CYS A 117 17.24 27.54 18.90
CA CYS A 117 16.86 26.37 18.12
C CYS A 117 15.64 25.72 18.77
N LEU A 118 14.54 25.60 18.01
CA LEU A 118 13.33 24.87 18.39
C LEU A 118 13.22 23.61 17.52
N ASN A 119 12.50 22.59 17.98
CA ASN A 119 11.98 21.57 17.08
C ASN A 119 10.73 22.06 16.34
N ASN A 120 10.31 21.29 15.35
CA ASN A 120 9.04 21.42 14.63
C ASN A 120 7.80 21.77 15.48
N GLU A 121 7.69 21.21 16.69
CA GLU A 121 6.57 21.42 17.62
C GLU A 121 6.69 22.75 18.42
N GLY A 122 7.68 23.61 18.11
CA GLY A 122 7.93 24.88 18.76
C GLY A 122 8.60 24.78 20.14
N ILE A 123 9.16 23.62 20.48
CA ILE A 123 9.78 23.34 21.78
C ILE A 123 11.28 23.64 21.72
N LEU A 124 11.77 24.38 22.72
CA LEU A 124 13.18 24.76 22.80
C LEU A 124 14.11 23.54 22.96
N ILE A 125 15.01 23.35 22.00
CA ILE A 125 16.11 22.39 22.08
C ILE A 125 17.31 23.04 22.78
N TRP A 126 17.82 24.16 22.23
CA TRP A 126 18.98 24.86 22.78
C TRP A 126 18.95 26.38 22.56
N THR A 127 19.81 27.08 23.30
CA THR A 127 19.98 28.54 23.23
C THR A 127 21.45 28.89 23.31
N PHE A 128 21.91 29.77 22.44
CA PHE A 128 23.25 30.35 22.46
C PHE A 128 23.16 31.83 22.85
N THR A 129 23.80 32.22 23.96
CA THR A 129 23.78 33.61 24.46
C THR A 129 25.08 34.35 24.10
N MET A 130 24.95 35.49 23.41
CA MET A 130 26.04 36.40 23.03
C MET A 130 26.04 37.69 23.88
N SER A 131 26.83 38.71 23.50
CA SER A 131 26.99 39.94 24.31
C SER A 131 26.05 41.09 23.92
N ASP A 132 25.44 41.02 22.74
CA ASP A 132 24.50 41.98 22.16
C ASP A 132 23.54 41.21 21.20
N GLY A 133 22.57 41.88 20.57
CA GLY A 133 21.51 41.24 19.78
C GLY A 133 21.95 40.52 18.49
N VAL A 134 21.02 39.81 17.86
CA VAL A 134 21.11 39.35 16.45
C VAL A 134 19.92 39.92 15.67
N VAL A 135 20.22 40.48 14.50
CA VAL A 135 19.23 40.88 13.48
C VAL A 135 19.35 40.06 12.20
N SER A 136 20.50 39.43 11.98
CA SER A 136 20.77 38.65 10.78
C SER A 136 19.95 37.36 10.76
N SER A 137 19.38 36.98 9.62
CA SER A 137 18.97 35.60 9.39
C SER A 137 20.20 34.68 9.49
N PRO A 138 20.10 33.50 10.14
CA PRO A 138 21.11 32.47 10.03
C PRO A 138 21.12 31.88 8.62
N ALA A 139 22.28 31.40 8.18
CA ALA A 139 22.40 30.45 7.08
C ALA A 139 22.82 29.08 7.61
N VAL A 140 22.40 28.00 6.95
CA VAL A 140 22.65 26.61 7.33
C VAL A 140 23.27 25.86 6.16
N ALA A 141 24.38 25.15 6.40
CA ALA A 141 25.04 24.25 5.44
C ALA A 141 26.11 23.41 6.15
N ASP A 142 26.50 22.24 5.63
CA ASP A 142 27.76 21.59 6.06
C ASP A 142 28.94 22.42 5.56
N LEU A 143 29.60 23.15 6.46
CA LEU A 143 30.73 24.01 6.09
C LEU A 143 32.00 23.20 5.83
N ASN A 144 32.13 22.03 6.43
CA ASN A 144 33.41 21.38 6.70
C ASN A 144 33.58 19.99 6.05
N GLY A 145 32.50 19.44 5.48
CA GLY A 145 32.46 18.16 4.77
C GLY A 145 32.47 16.95 5.69
N ASP A 146 31.84 17.03 6.87
CA ASP A 146 31.73 15.90 7.82
C ASP A 146 30.33 15.27 7.96
N GLY A 147 29.34 15.76 7.19
CA GLY A 147 28.01 15.19 7.09
C GLY A 147 26.97 15.78 8.06
N TYR A 148 27.33 16.85 8.77
CA TYR A 148 26.44 17.57 9.69
C TYR A 148 26.32 19.04 9.29
N LEU A 149 25.13 19.61 9.48
CA LEU A 149 24.87 21.01 9.14
C LEU A 149 25.38 21.97 10.23
N GLU A 150 26.12 22.99 9.80
CA GLU A 150 26.58 24.11 10.61
C GLU A 150 25.61 25.30 10.50
N VAL A 151 25.35 25.99 11.62
CA VAL A 151 24.54 27.21 11.70
C VAL A 151 25.45 28.43 11.80
N VAL A 152 25.34 29.34 10.83
CA VAL A 152 26.19 30.55 10.74
C VAL A 152 25.34 31.81 10.82
N PHE A 153 25.69 32.76 11.69
CA PHE A 153 24.97 34.03 11.82
C PHE A 153 25.87 35.20 12.29
N GLY A 154 25.41 36.43 12.07
CA GLY A 154 26.07 37.66 12.48
C GLY A 154 25.39 38.33 13.68
N SER A 155 26.18 38.85 14.63
CA SER A 155 25.67 39.57 15.79
C SER A 155 26.09 41.04 15.80
N VAL A 156 25.24 41.86 16.42
CA VAL A 156 25.53 43.23 16.85
C VAL A 156 26.72 43.27 17.82
N ASP A 157 27.13 42.15 18.41
CA ASP A 157 28.29 42.02 19.30
C ASP A 157 29.66 41.96 18.57
N ASN A 158 29.70 42.42 17.31
CA ASN A 158 30.84 42.46 16.38
C ASN A 158 31.42 41.08 16.03
N LYS A 159 30.59 40.03 16.01
CA LYS A 159 31.05 38.68 15.66
C LYS A 159 30.11 37.92 14.74
N VAL A 160 30.71 37.17 13.81
CA VAL A 160 30.09 36.01 13.17
C VAL A 160 30.28 34.82 14.10
N TYR A 161 29.23 34.04 14.31
CA TYR A 161 29.28 32.77 15.03
C TYR A 161 29.01 31.62 14.08
N CYS A 162 29.68 30.50 14.32
CA CYS A 162 29.37 29.21 13.73
C CYS A 162 29.12 28.22 14.86
N LEU A 163 27.93 27.61 14.87
CA LEU A 163 27.50 26.60 15.82
C LEU A 163 27.31 25.28 15.07
N GLY A 164 27.68 24.15 15.69
CA GLY A 164 27.23 22.84 15.22
C GLY A 164 25.87 22.50 15.81
N TYR A 165 25.26 21.42 15.30
CA TYR A 165 23.86 21.03 15.53
C TYR A 165 23.33 21.06 16.97
N ALA A 166 24.13 20.72 17.99
CA ALA A 166 23.73 20.78 19.39
C ALA A 166 24.00 22.13 20.09
N GLY A 167 24.10 23.22 19.31
CA GLY A 167 24.30 24.59 19.79
C GLY A 167 25.70 24.92 20.27
N GLN A 168 26.67 23.99 20.13
CA GLN A 168 28.05 24.23 20.49
C GLN A 168 28.73 25.15 19.48
N ARG A 169 29.30 26.27 19.95
CA ARG A 169 30.12 27.13 19.09
C ARG A 169 31.40 26.44 18.69
N ILE A 170 31.53 26.17 17.39
CA ILE A 170 32.74 25.67 16.73
C ILE A 170 33.77 26.80 16.66
N TRP A 171 33.41 27.92 16.01
CA TRP A 171 34.24 29.12 15.94
C TRP A 171 33.44 30.42 16.08
N SER A 172 34.15 31.53 16.24
CA SER A 172 33.59 32.88 16.12
C SER A 172 34.63 33.85 15.59
N TYR A 173 34.26 34.65 14.61
CA TYR A 173 35.10 35.59 13.89
C TYR A 173 34.76 37.04 14.30
N GLU A 174 35.75 37.87 14.65
CA GLU A 174 35.55 39.23 15.17
C GLU A 174 35.76 40.31 14.09
N THR A 175 34.73 41.12 13.83
CA THR A 175 34.74 42.31 12.95
C THR A 175 35.09 43.58 13.73
N GLY A 176 35.31 44.70 13.04
CA GLY A 176 35.61 45.98 13.70
C GLY A 176 34.40 46.70 14.32
N ASP A 177 33.18 46.34 13.92
CA ASP A 177 31.90 47.00 14.22
C ASP A 177 30.74 46.00 13.93
N ASN A 178 29.46 46.40 14.11
CA ASN A 178 28.31 45.50 14.05
C ASN A 178 28.25 44.64 12.77
N ILE A 179 27.56 43.50 12.85
CA ILE A 179 27.13 42.72 11.68
C ILE A 179 25.60 42.69 11.66
N GLU A 180 25.03 43.38 10.67
CA GLU A 180 23.57 43.39 10.41
C GLU A 180 23.22 42.61 9.13
N SER A 181 24.22 42.37 8.26
CA SER A 181 24.17 41.43 7.14
C SER A 181 23.91 40.00 7.62
N SER A 182 23.02 39.29 6.94
CA SER A 182 22.97 37.82 7.00
C SER A 182 24.18 37.24 6.26
N PRO A 183 24.76 36.10 6.67
CA PRO A 183 25.89 35.50 5.96
C PRO A 183 25.40 34.77 4.70
N ALA A 184 26.26 34.67 3.67
CA ALA A 184 26.09 33.72 2.57
C ALA A 184 27.16 32.63 2.65
N VAL A 185 26.81 31.43 2.19
CA VAL A 185 27.68 30.24 2.23
C VAL A 185 27.85 29.61 0.85
N GLY A 186 29.05 29.11 0.57
CA GLY A 186 29.35 28.39 -0.67
C GLY A 186 30.85 28.23 -0.90
N ASP A 187 31.24 27.18 -1.64
CA ASP A 187 32.61 27.03 -2.14
C ASP A 187 32.88 28.11 -3.21
N LEU A 188 33.94 28.89 -3.02
CA LEU A 188 34.31 30.01 -3.91
C LEU A 188 35.57 29.74 -4.75
N ASP A 189 36.48 28.85 -4.33
CA ASP A 189 37.68 28.50 -5.13
C ASP A 189 37.77 27.03 -5.57
N ASN A 190 36.65 26.30 -5.44
CA ASN A 190 36.43 24.91 -5.85
C ASN A 190 37.40 23.94 -5.14
N ASP A 191 37.54 24.07 -3.82
CA ASP A 191 38.39 23.22 -2.97
C ASP A 191 37.62 22.14 -2.16
N GLY A 192 36.29 22.21 -2.17
CA GLY A 192 35.38 21.26 -1.50
C GLY A 192 34.96 21.66 -0.08
N LEU A 193 35.28 22.89 0.36
CA LEU A 193 34.92 23.43 1.67
C LEU A 193 34.24 24.80 1.50
N LEU A 194 33.31 25.15 2.40
CA LEU A 194 32.49 26.34 2.19
C LEU A 194 33.10 27.61 2.82
N GLU A 195 33.06 28.70 2.06
CA GLU A 195 33.28 30.03 2.60
C GLU A 195 32.01 30.64 3.18
N VAL A 196 32.19 31.47 4.21
CA VAL A 196 31.19 32.40 4.71
C VAL A 196 31.53 33.81 4.23
N ILE A 197 30.63 34.43 3.46
CA ILE A 197 30.67 35.85 3.13
C ILE A 197 29.72 36.64 4.05
N VAL A 198 30.16 37.81 4.53
CA VAL A 198 29.29 38.71 5.30
C VAL A 198 29.69 40.19 5.17
N GLY A 199 28.72 41.10 5.24
CA GLY A 199 28.96 42.55 5.39
C GLY A 199 29.05 43.00 6.85
N SER A 200 29.88 44.01 7.15
CA SER A 200 29.93 44.66 8.47
C SER A 200 29.89 46.19 8.36
N LEU A 201 29.36 46.84 9.41
CA LEU A 201 29.45 48.29 9.57
C LEU A 201 30.92 48.76 9.74
N ASP A 202 31.89 47.85 9.94
CA ASP A 202 33.32 48.15 9.95
C ASP A 202 33.90 48.55 8.58
N ASN A 203 33.02 48.64 7.57
CA ASN A 203 33.25 49.04 6.18
C ASN A 203 33.92 47.95 5.30
N ASN A 204 34.00 46.70 5.77
CA ASN A 204 34.52 45.57 5.00
C ASN A 204 33.42 44.53 4.65
N ILE A 205 33.54 44.00 3.43
CA ILE A 205 33.00 42.69 3.06
C ILE A 205 34.03 41.67 3.54
N HIS A 206 33.63 40.69 4.33
CA HIS A 206 34.47 39.63 4.87
C HIS A 206 34.27 38.33 4.10
N CYS A 207 35.35 37.59 3.93
CA CYS A 207 35.34 36.20 3.49
C CYS A 207 36.11 35.35 4.50
N ILE A 208 35.42 34.37 5.07
CA ILE A 208 35.86 33.54 6.19
C ILE A 208 35.82 32.09 5.72
N THR A 209 36.89 31.33 5.93
CA THR A 209 36.95 29.89 5.62
C THR A 209 36.07 29.07 6.57
N HIS A 210 35.75 27.84 6.19
CA HIS A 210 35.07 26.84 7.02
C HIS A 210 35.63 26.70 8.46
N ASP A 211 36.94 26.93 8.69
CA ASP A 211 37.60 26.87 10.01
C ASP A 211 37.52 28.17 10.83
N GLY A 212 36.85 29.20 10.31
CA GLY A 212 36.65 30.49 10.98
C GLY A 212 37.82 31.47 10.83
N THR A 213 38.71 31.30 9.85
CA THR A 213 39.84 32.20 9.59
C THR A 213 39.62 33.09 8.36
N THR A 214 40.33 34.22 8.24
CA THR A 214 40.12 35.15 7.11
C THR A 214 40.71 34.59 5.80
N LYS A 215 39.89 34.30 4.79
CA LYS A 215 40.35 34.08 3.40
C LYS A 215 40.72 35.42 2.77
N TRP A 216 39.80 36.39 2.79
CA TRP A 216 40.06 37.80 2.40
C TRP A 216 39.11 38.81 3.05
N ARG A 217 39.34 40.11 2.80
CA ARG A 217 38.41 41.20 3.14
C ARG A 217 38.50 42.34 2.12
N HIS A 218 37.36 42.92 1.74
CA HIS A 218 37.28 44.03 0.80
C HIS A 218 36.70 45.28 1.47
N ASN A 219 37.51 46.33 1.66
CA ASN A 219 37.05 47.58 2.28
C ASN A 219 36.44 48.54 1.24
N ILE A 220 35.15 48.86 1.39
CA ILE A 220 34.44 49.80 0.50
C ILE A 220 34.28 51.21 1.08
N TRP A 221 34.77 51.46 2.30
CA TRP A 221 34.77 52.76 3.00
C TRP A 221 33.38 53.33 3.33
N TRP A 222 32.37 52.46 3.35
CA TRP A 222 31.03 52.73 3.85
C TRP A 222 30.44 51.46 4.46
N ASP A 223 29.46 51.67 5.32
CA ASP A 223 28.66 50.69 6.05
C ASP A 223 27.99 49.65 5.10
N ILE A 224 27.75 48.45 5.63
CA ILE A 224 27.21 47.30 4.89
C ILE A 224 26.14 46.59 5.72
N VAL A 225 24.87 46.82 5.37
CA VAL A 225 23.68 46.20 5.99
C VAL A 225 23.07 45.13 5.06
N SER A 226 23.12 45.36 3.74
CA SER A 226 22.69 44.41 2.71
C SER A 226 23.42 43.08 2.82
N SER A 227 22.68 41.97 2.68
CA SER A 227 23.26 40.63 2.71
C SER A 227 23.84 40.23 1.35
N PRO A 228 24.96 39.49 1.31
CA PRO A 228 25.55 38.95 0.09
C PRO A 228 24.68 37.88 -0.59
N VAL A 229 24.94 37.71 -1.89
CA VAL A 229 24.53 36.57 -2.72
C VAL A 229 25.78 35.98 -3.37
N ILE A 230 25.80 34.66 -3.54
CA ILE A 230 26.88 33.90 -4.20
C ILE A 230 26.26 33.19 -5.41
N ALA A 231 26.77 33.44 -6.61
CA ALA A 231 26.27 32.82 -7.84
C ALA A 231 27.31 32.92 -8.96
N ASP A 232 27.37 31.94 -9.88
CA ASP A 232 28.06 32.11 -11.15
C ASP A 232 27.14 32.92 -12.08
N LEU A 233 27.45 34.19 -12.33
CA LEU A 233 26.56 35.09 -13.06
C LEU A 233 26.68 34.95 -14.57
N ASN A 234 27.76 34.33 -15.04
CA ASN A 234 28.21 34.37 -16.43
C ASN A 234 28.50 32.98 -17.04
N ASN A 235 28.28 31.91 -16.27
CA ASN A 235 28.39 30.51 -16.65
C ASN A 235 29.83 30.13 -17.09
N ASP A 236 30.83 30.52 -16.28
CA ASP A 236 32.26 30.19 -16.51
C ASP A 236 32.86 29.19 -15.51
N GLY A 237 32.10 28.79 -14.48
CA GLY A 237 32.49 27.86 -13.43
C GLY A 237 33.10 28.51 -12.19
N GLN A 238 32.99 29.82 -12.03
CA GLN A 238 33.47 30.58 -10.87
C GLN A 238 32.33 31.42 -10.29
N LYS A 239 32.10 31.30 -8.98
CA LYS A 239 31.03 32.04 -8.30
C LYS A 239 31.48 33.48 -7.97
N GLU A 240 30.69 34.45 -8.41
CA GLU A 240 30.77 35.86 -8.01
C GLU A 240 30.16 36.09 -6.62
N VAL A 241 30.62 37.15 -5.96
CA VAL A 241 30.03 37.67 -4.72
C VAL A 241 29.36 39.02 -4.98
N LEU A 242 28.04 39.07 -4.82
CA LEU A 242 27.20 40.27 -4.98
C LEU A 242 26.81 40.84 -3.61
N ILE A 243 26.91 42.17 -3.40
CA ILE A 243 26.45 42.80 -2.14
C ILE A 243 26.12 44.31 -2.30
N GLY A 244 25.09 44.78 -1.59
CA GLY A 244 24.69 46.18 -1.50
C GLY A 244 25.47 46.99 -0.45
N SER A 245 25.27 48.31 -0.39
CA SER A 245 25.91 49.17 0.63
C SER A 245 25.35 50.61 0.66
N ASP A 246 25.50 51.25 1.83
CA ASP A 246 25.30 52.69 2.09
C ASP A 246 26.22 53.61 1.28
N SER A 247 27.22 53.06 0.60
CA SER A 247 27.95 53.73 -0.48
C SER A 247 27.08 54.06 -1.72
N LYS A 248 25.79 53.68 -1.69
CA LYS A 248 24.77 53.87 -2.75
C LYS A 248 25.12 53.05 -4.00
N LYS A 249 25.41 51.76 -3.80
CA LYS A 249 25.89 50.84 -4.83
C LYS A 249 25.57 49.38 -4.52
N VAL A 250 25.59 48.58 -5.58
CA VAL A 250 25.91 47.15 -5.56
C VAL A 250 27.36 46.97 -6.02
N TYR A 251 28.06 46.00 -5.45
CA TYR A 251 29.38 45.52 -5.86
C TYR A 251 29.28 44.08 -6.33
N CYS A 252 30.05 43.74 -7.36
CA CYS A 252 30.39 42.36 -7.73
C CYS A 252 31.88 42.15 -7.48
N LEU A 253 32.24 41.09 -6.77
CA LEU A 253 33.61 40.64 -6.55
C LEU A 253 33.84 39.27 -7.19
N ASP A 254 35.07 39.00 -7.63
CA ASP A 254 35.53 37.63 -7.86
C ASP A 254 35.70 36.86 -6.54
N SER A 255 35.86 35.54 -6.62
CA SER A 255 36.10 34.65 -5.48
C SER A 255 37.34 34.98 -4.64
N SER A 256 38.27 35.76 -5.19
CA SER A 256 39.45 36.30 -4.49
C SER A 256 39.20 37.67 -3.84
N GLY A 257 37.96 38.16 -3.85
CA GLY A 257 37.55 39.44 -3.28
C GLY A 257 37.97 40.66 -4.09
N ASN A 258 38.41 40.52 -5.35
CA ASN A 258 38.68 41.66 -6.21
C ASN A 258 37.38 42.11 -6.89
N LYS A 259 37.07 43.40 -6.76
CA LYS A 259 35.86 43.96 -7.34
C LYS A 259 35.93 44.02 -8.87
N GLN A 260 35.10 43.21 -9.53
CA GLN A 260 34.90 43.23 -10.98
C GLN A 260 34.20 44.54 -11.39
N TRP A 261 32.93 44.70 -11.03
CA TRP A 261 32.12 45.88 -11.33
C TRP A 261 31.44 46.47 -10.09
N SER A 262 30.79 47.63 -10.26
CA SER A 262 29.90 48.19 -9.23
C SER A 262 28.90 49.14 -9.86
N TYR A 263 27.61 48.84 -9.75
CA TYR A 263 26.53 49.74 -10.16
C TYR A 263 26.32 50.86 -9.13
N LYS A 264 25.60 51.93 -9.47
CA LYS A 264 25.39 53.08 -8.57
C LYS A 264 23.96 53.63 -8.62
N THR A 265 23.29 53.56 -7.47
CA THR A 265 21.93 54.06 -7.21
C THR A 265 21.93 55.54 -6.81
N GLY A 266 20.74 56.10 -6.57
CA GLY A 266 20.54 57.42 -5.94
C GLY A 266 20.76 57.40 -4.43
N ASP A 267 20.35 56.32 -3.74
CA ASP A 267 20.46 56.16 -2.29
C ASP A 267 20.88 54.75 -1.85
N TRP A 268 20.89 54.48 -0.55
CA TRP A 268 21.42 53.25 0.04
C TRP A 268 20.76 51.97 -0.52
N VAL A 269 21.57 50.91 -0.67
CA VAL A 269 21.10 49.56 -1.01
C VAL A 269 21.21 48.74 0.27
N VAL A 270 20.06 48.42 0.88
CA VAL A 270 19.97 47.81 2.22
C VAL A 270 19.30 46.43 2.20
N SER A 271 18.53 46.12 1.16
CA SER A 271 17.93 44.81 0.95
C SER A 271 18.98 43.76 0.56
N SER A 272 18.63 42.49 0.71
CA SER A 272 19.34 41.39 0.04
C SER A 272 19.06 41.47 -1.47
N LEU A 273 19.99 40.96 -2.27
CA LEU A 273 19.77 40.78 -3.71
C LEU A 273 19.08 39.44 -3.97
N ALA A 274 18.52 39.29 -5.16
CA ALA A 274 18.11 38.01 -5.75
C ALA A 274 18.72 37.88 -7.16
N VAL A 275 18.88 36.65 -7.63
CA VAL A 275 19.36 36.34 -8.99
C VAL A 275 18.48 35.30 -9.66
N ALA A 276 18.23 35.47 -10.96
CA ALA A 276 17.50 34.53 -11.82
C ALA A 276 17.79 34.84 -13.30
N ASP A 277 17.61 33.88 -14.19
CA ASP A 277 17.59 34.14 -15.64
C ASP A 277 16.17 34.62 -16.03
N LEU A 278 15.98 35.93 -16.22
CA LEU A 278 14.65 36.51 -16.46
C LEU A 278 14.24 36.55 -17.94
N ASP A 279 15.15 36.37 -18.91
CA ASP A 279 14.78 36.32 -20.33
C ASP A 279 15.29 35.13 -21.15
N ARG A 280 15.83 34.13 -20.46
CA ARG A 280 16.26 32.81 -20.93
C ARG A 280 17.42 32.87 -21.93
N ASP A 281 18.53 33.47 -21.49
CA ASP A 281 19.79 33.53 -22.26
C ASP A 281 21.00 32.84 -21.61
N ASP A 282 20.75 32.02 -20.57
CA ASP A 282 21.71 31.20 -19.82
C ASP A 282 22.67 32.03 -18.92
N LEU A 283 22.31 33.29 -18.63
CA LEU A 283 23.01 34.24 -17.73
C LEU A 283 22.08 34.71 -16.60
N LEU A 284 22.63 35.22 -15.50
CA LEU A 284 21.83 35.67 -14.34
C LEU A 284 21.65 37.20 -14.29
N GLU A 285 20.39 37.62 -14.22
CA GLU A 285 20.04 38.97 -13.79
C GLU A 285 20.29 39.16 -12.30
N ILE A 286 20.64 40.39 -11.91
CA ILE A 286 20.78 40.82 -10.52
C ILE A 286 19.65 41.79 -10.17
N ILE A 287 18.71 41.35 -9.32
CA ILE A 287 17.54 42.11 -8.88
C ILE A 287 17.77 42.61 -7.45
N PHE A 288 17.57 43.89 -7.20
CA PHE A 288 17.70 44.47 -5.85
C PHE A 288 16.94 45.80 -5.70
N SER A 289 16.62 46.16 -4.46
CA SER A 289 15.88 47.38 -4.13
C SER A 289 16.77 48.44 -3.44
N SER A 290 16.29 49.68 -3.39
CA SER A 290 17.06 50.82 -2.91
C SER A 290 16.19 51.92 -2.30
N ILE A 291 16.77 52.62 -1.34
CA ILE A 291 16.17 53.70 -0.55
C ILE A 291 15.88 54.97 -1.39
N ASP A 292 16.27 55.00 -2.67
CA ASP A 292 15.86 56.02 -3.66
C ASP A 292 14.52 55.72 -4.37
N HIS A 293 13.67 54.91 -3.75
CA HIS A 293 12.31 54.58 -4.22
C HIS A 293 12.31 53.70 -5.48
N LYS A 294 13.32 52.83 -5.63
CA LYS A 294 13.54 52.07 -6.87
C LYS A 294 13.98 50.63 -6.62
N ILE A 295 13.41 49.75 -7.43
CA ILE A 295 13.94 48.41 -7.68
C ILE A 295 14.67 48.43 -9.02
N TYR A 296 15.80 47.73 -9.08
CA TYR A 296 16.73 47.68 -10.19
C TYR A 296 16.92 46.23 -10.63
N CYS A 297 17.12 46.06 -11.94
CA CYS A 297 17.55 44.81 -12.55
C CYS A 297 18.76 45.10 -13.44
N LEU A 298 19.86 44.37 -13.22
CA LEU A 298 21.09 44.44 -13.99
C LEU A 298 21.33 43.12 -14.72
N ASN A 299 22.00 43.15 -15.87
CA ASN A 299 22.58 41.94 -16.47
C ASN A 299 23.87 41.54 -15.72
N ASP A 300 24.40 40.35 -16.01
CA ASP A 300 25.70 39.79 -15.57
C ASP A 300 26.85 40.82 -15.45
N ASP A 301 27.02 41.69 -16.45
CA ASP A 301 28.11 42.67 -16.54
C ASP A 301 27.93 43.90 -15.63
N GLY A 302 26.83 43.95 -14.87
CA GLY A 302 26.44 45.05 -14.00
C GLY A 302 25.84 46.26 -14.73
N SER A 303 25.51 46.13 -16.02
CA SER A 303 24.78 47.16 -16.76
C SER A 303 23.26 47.05 -16.52
N LEU A 304 22.56 48.19 -16.61
CA LEU A 304 21.14 48.29 -16.28
C LEU A 304 20.24 47.64 -17.35
N LYS A 305 19.52 46.56 -17.01
CA LYS A 305 18.45 45.96 -17.82
C LYS A 305 17.17 46.82 -17.69
N TRP A 306 16.68 47.05 -16.46
CA TRP A 306 15.56 47.97 -16.17
C TRP A 306 15.56 48.51 -14.73
N SER A 307 14.69 49.50 -14.46
CA SER A 307 14.39 49.97 -13.09
C SER A 307 12.95 50.47 -12.99
N TYR A 308 12.25 50.09 -11.92
CA TYR A 308 10.90 50.58 -11.59
C TYR A 308 10.95 51.58 -10.42
N GLU A 309 9.99 52.50 -10.30
CA GLU A 309 9.96 53.58 -9.31
C GLU A 309 8.62 53.56 -8.54
N THR A 310 8.69 53.42 -7.21
CA THR A 310 7.55 53.48 -6.28
C THR A 310 7.37 54.89 -5.71
N SER A 311 6.34 55.11 -4.89
CA SER A 311 6.01 56.43 -4.32
C SER A 311 6.78 56.77 -3.03
N ASN A 312 7.40 55.77 -2.40
CA ASN A 312 8.24 55.88 -1.21
C ASN A 312 9.39 54.85 -1.32
N LYS A 313 10.23 54.70 -0.28
CA LYS A 313 11.40 53.81 -0.33
C LYS A 313 11.01 52.33 -0.48
N ILE A 314 12.00 51.48 -0.65
CA ILE A 314 11.85 50.03 -0.68
C ILE A 314 12.89 49.43 0.28
N HIS A 315 12.43 48.92 1.42
CA HIS A 315 13.24 48.15 2.37
C HIS A 315 13.22 46.63 2.10
N SER A 316 12.11 46.14 1.53
CA SER A 316 11.89 44.72 1.15
C SER A 316 12.93 44.21 0.15
N SER A 317 13.38 42.96 0.31
CA SER A 317 14.15 42.24 -0.70
C SER A 317 13.20 41.58 -1.72
N PRO A 318 13.61 41.38 -2.98
CA PRO A 318 12.76 40.74 -3.98
C PRO A 318 12.67 39.21 -3.81
N ALA A 319 11.56 38.63 -4.27
CA ALA A 319 11.38 37.20 -4.54
C ALA A 319 10.97 37.01 -6.02
N ILE A 320 11.23 35.82 -6.59
CA ILE A 320 11.13 35.57 -8.05
C ILE A 320 10.48 34.20 -8.33
N ALA A 321 9.36 34.21 -9.06
CA ALA A 321 8.63 33.01 -9.49
C ALA A 321 7.77 33.28 -10.74
N ASP A 322 7.40 32.23 -11.49
CA ASP A 322 6.36 32.27 -12.53
C ASP A 322 4.99 32.12 -11.85
N LEU A 323 4.29 33.23 -11.67
CA LEU A 323 3.09 33.23 -10.82
C LEU A 323 1.82 32.85 -11.60
N ASP A 324 1.75 33.19 -12.89
CA ASP A 324 0.53 32.99 -13.70
C ASP A 324 0.58 31.80 -14.68
N GLY A 325 1.71 31.10 -14.74
CA GLY A 325 1.90 29.87 -15.52
C GLY A 325 2.13 30.12 -17.02
N ASP A 326 2.49 31.34 -17.43
CA ASP A 326 2.91 31.63 -18.82
C ASP A 326 4.34 31.19 -19.14
N GLY A 327 5.13 30.86 -18.11
CA GLY A 327 6.52 30.44 -18.19
C GLY A 327 7.51 31.55 -17.86
N THR A 328 7.11 32.82 -17.82
CA THR A 328 8.02 33.92 -17.54
C THR A 328 8.06 34.26 -16.05
N LEU A 329 9.21 34.75 -15.57
CA LEU A 329 9.41 35.02 -14.15
C LEU A 329 8.94 36.44 -13.78
N GLU A 330 8.10 36.53 -12.76
CA GLU A 330 7.73 37.75 -12.07
C GLU A 330 8.70 38.09 -10.94
N VAL A 331 8.81 39.39 -10.64
CA VAL A 331 9.56 39.93 -9.51
C VAL A 331 8.57 40.55 -8.52
N ILE A 332 8.51 40.01 -7.30
CA ILE A 332 7.68 40.50 -6.19
C ILE A 332 8.51 41.27 -5.17
N PHE A 333 8.00 42.39 -4.65
CA PHE A 333 8.61 43.10 -3.52
C PHE A 333 7.60 43.98 -2.76
N GLY A 334 7.82 44.18 -1.45
CA GLY A 334 7.09 45.15 -0.62
C GLY A 334 7.71 46.55 -0.67
N SER A 335 6.93 47.60 -0.36
CA SER A 335 7.37 49.00 -0.44
C SER A 335 6.84 49.84 0.74
N ASP A 336 7.53 50.95 1.05
CA ASP A 336 7.14 51.92 2.08
C ASP A 336 5.97 52.83 1.65
N ASP A 337 5.38 52.62 0.46
CA ASP A 337 4.11 53.25 0.04
C ASP A 337 2.92 52.31 0.18
N ASP A 338 2.94 51.52 1.26
CA ASP A 338 1.91 50.59 1.71
C ASP A 338 1.59 49.44 0.72
N ASN A 339 2.30 49.36 -0.41
CA ASN A 339 1.99 48.47 -1.54
C ASN A 339 2.98 47.31 -1.68
N LEU A 340 2.44 46.11 -1.90
CA LEU A 340 3.14 44.99 -2.52
C LEU A 340 3.07 45.14 -4.04
N TYR A 341 4.18 44.89 -4.74
CA TYR A 341 4.29 45.05 -6.19
C TYR A 341 4.68 43.73 -6.85
N CYS A 342 4.17 43.53 -8.07
CA CYS A 342 4.60 42.48 -8.99
C CYS A 342 4.92 43.10 -10.36
N LEU A 343 6.12 42.82 -10.86
CA LEU A 343 6.59 43.21 -12.19
C LEU A 343 6.89 41.97 -13.02
N ASN A 344 6.65 42.01 -14.32
CA ASN A 344 7.20 40.98 -15.21
C ASN A 344 8.71 41.17 -15.44
N LYS A 345 9.35 40.16 -16.05
CA LYS A 345 10.73 40.18 -16.57
C LYS A 345 11.22 41.46 -17.28
N ASP A 346 10.32 42.27 -17.86
CA ASP A 346 10.66 43.53 -18.56
C ASP A 346 10.61 44.77 -17.63
N GLY A 347 10.38 44.58 -16.32
CA GLY A 347 10.25 45.64 -15.33
C GLY A 347 8.92 46.39 -15.39
N GLN A 348 7.90 45.81 -16.03
CA GLN A 348 6.58 46.42 -16.19
C GLN A 348 5.64 45.89 -15.11
N LYS A 349 4.99 46.79 -14.35
CA LYS A 349 4.04 46.38 -13.32
C LYS A 349 2.84 45.65 -13.91
N LEU A 350 2.64 44.42 -13.46
CA LEU A 350 1.41 43.65 -13.69
C LEU A 350 0.32 44.12 -12.74
N TRP A 351 0.57 44.02 -11.42
CA TRP A 351 -0.38 44.39 -10.37
C TRP A 351 0.32 45.02 -9.14
N SER A 352 -0.47 45.60 -8.23
CA SER A 352 -0.04 45.94 -6.87
C SER A 352 -1.19 45.77 -5.88
N TYR A 353 -0.88 45.37 -4.65
CA TYR A 353 -1.84 45.14 -3.57
C TYR A 353 -1.56 46.11 -2.40
N GLU A 354 -2.59 46.82 -1.93
CA GLU A 354 -2.50 47.85 -0.89
C GLU A 354 -2.75 47.23 0.50
N THR A 355 -1.72 47.23 1.35
CA THR A 355 -1.80 46.87 2.78
C THR A 355 -2.13 48.11 3.62
N GLY A 356 -2.20 48.00 4.95
CA GLY A 356 -2.54 49.11 5.84
C GLY A 356 -1.39 50.05 6.24
N ASN A 357 -0.13 49.72 5.91
CA ASN A 357 1.08 50.48 6.28
C ASN A 357 2.33 49.95 5.52
N GLU A 358 3.48 50.60 5.69
CA GLU A 358 4.78 50.26 5.08
C GLU A 358 5.12 48.75 5.16
N ILE A 359 5.63 48.18 4.05
CA ILE A 359 6.03 46.76 3.96
C ILE A 359 7.56 46.65 3.98
N TRP A 360 8.11 46.33 5.15
CA TRP A 360 9.56 46.11 5.33
C TRP A 360 9.96 44.62 5.28
N SER A 361 9.02 43.70 5.50
CA SER A 361 9.25 42.27 5.31
C SER A 361 9.59 41.97 3.85
N SER A 362 10.26 40.85 3.59
CA SER A 362 10.49 40.34 2.22
C SER A 362 9.48 39.22 1.97
N PRO A 363 8.87 39.12 0.77
CA PRO A 363 7.89 38.10 0.48
C PRO A 363 8.49 36.70 0.50
N CYS A 364 7.67 35.71 0.86
CA CYS A 364 7.91 34.30 0.58
C CYS A 364 6.85 33.80 -0.41
N ILE A 365 7.22 32.85 -1.27
CA ILE A 365 6.38 32.27 -2.32
C ILE A 365 6.42 30.75 -2.19
N ALA A 366 5.27 30.10 -2.09
CA ALA A 366 5.12 28.63 -2.13
C ALA A 366 3.66 28.25 -2.40
N ASP A 367 3.41 27.04 -2.88
CA ASP A 367 2.06 26.46 -2.91
C ASP A 367 1.72 25.98 -1.50
N LEU A 368 0.71 26.57 -0.85
CA LEU A 368 0.44 26.30 0.58
C LEU A 368 -0.61 25.21 0.81
N ASP A 369 -1.54 25.00 -0.12
CA ASP A 369 -2.60 23.99 0.01
C ASP A 369 -2.62 22.92 -1.12
N ASN A 370 -1.55 22.87 -1.92
CA ASN A 370 -1.28 21.93 -3.01
C ASN A 370 -2.35 21.96 -4.13
N ASP A 371 -2.91 23.15 -4.42
CA ASP A 371 -3.85 23.38 -5.53
C ASP A 371 -3.14 23.63 -6.88
N GLY A 372 -1.82 23.86 -6.84
CA GLY A 372 -0.95 24.13 -7.98
C GLY A 372 -0.67 25.62 -8.20
N VAL A 373 -1.24 26.53 -7.42
CA VAL A 373 -1.03 27.99 -7.52
C VAL A 373 -0.18 28.49 -6.36
N LEU A 374 0.84 29.30 -6.66
CA LEU A 374 1.73 29.84 -5.63
C LEU A 374 1.05 30.95 -4.81
N GLU A 375 0.99 30.76 -3.49
CA GLU A 375 0.69 31.81 -2.52
C GLU A 375 1.88 32.74 -2.28
N ILE A 376 1.56 34.00 -1.97
CA ILE A 376 2.48 35.09 -1.72
C ILE A 376 2.25 35.58 -0.28
N MET A 377 3.24 35.38 0.56
CA MET A 377 3.19 35.61 2.01
C MET A 377 4.00 36.84 2.41
N ILE A 378 3.41 37.75 3.17
CA ILE A 378 4.08 39.03 3.52
C ILE A 378 3.60 39.66 4.84
N GLY A 379 4.53 40.18 5.64
CA GLY A 379 4.25 40.96 6.85
C GLY A 379 4.33 42.49 6.64
N SER A 380 3.41 43.24 7.26
CA SER A 380 3.38 44.73 7.21
C SER A 380 3.56 45.39 8.59
N LEU A 381 3.99 46.66 8.59
CA LEU A 381 3.96 47.55 9.76
C LEU A 381 2.52 47.92 10.22
N ASP A 382 1.47 47.45 9.56
CA ASP A 382 0.09 47.52 10.08
C ASP A 382 -0.21 46.43 11.14
N LYS A 383 0.74 45.50 11.32
CA LYS A 383 0.69 44.31 12.21
C LYS A 383 -0.07 43.11 11.65
N THR A 384 -0.35 43.11 10.35
CA THR A 384 -1.04 42.05 9.64
C THR A 384 -0.06 41.28 8.77
N PHE A 385 -0.20 39.97 8.81
CA PHE A 385 0.39 39.02 7.87
C PHE A 385 -0.66 38.75 6.80
N TYR A 386 -0.26 38.78 5.55
CA TYR A 386 -1.12 38.60 4.38
C TYR A 386 -0.70 37.34 3.63
N CYS A 387 -1.70 36.54 3.25
CA CYS A 387 -1.54 35.43 2.31
C CYS A 387 -2.42 35.70 1.09
N LEU A 388 -1.79 35.81 -0.08
CA LEU A 388 -2.41 36.25 -1.34
C LEU A 388 -2.15 35.23 -2.45
N SER A 389 -3.08 35.06 -3.40
CA SER A 389 -2.81 34.27 -4.62
C SER A 389 -3.51 34.83 -5.86
N LEU A 390 -3.22 34.24 -7.03
CA LEU A 390 -3.68 34.75 -8.32
C LEU A 390 -4.94 34.03 -8.82
N THR A 391 -6.09 34.70 -8.75
CA THR A 391 -7.33 34.08 -9.22
C THR A 391 -7.41 34.01 -10.74
N GLY A 392 -7.82 32.84 -11.25
CA GLY A 392 -8.00 32.60 -12.68
C GLY A 392 -6.76 32.12 -13.43
N VAL A 393 -5.66 31.90 -12.70
CA VAL A 393 -4.58 30.93 -12.98
C VAL A 393 -5.14 29.50 -12.79
N SER A 394 -4.43 28.48 -13.27
CA SER A 394 -4.78 27.05 -13.08
C SER A 394 -3.61 26.16 -12.66
N SER A 395 -2.40 26.73 -12.66
CA SER A 395 -1.12 26.22 -12.18
C SER A 395 -0.17 27.41 -12.30
N SER A 396 0.68 27.65 -11.31
CA SER A 396 1.86 28.50 -11.44
C SER A 396 3.01 27.71 -12.09
N GLY A 397 4.20 28.30 -12.16
CA GLY A 397 5.42 27.64 -12.65
C GLY A 397 6.56 27.68 -11.63
N LYS A 398 7.81 27.76 -12.11
CA LYS A 398 9.04 27.73 -11.31
C LYS A 398 9.09 28.80 -10.20
N ASN A 399 9.76 28.48 -9.10
CA ASN A 399 9.89 29.26 -7.87
C ASN A 399 11.36 29.59 -7.52
N VAL A 400 12.12 30.05 -8.53
CA VAL A 400 13.60 30.18 -8.57
C VAL A 400 14.23 30.99 -7.41
N TRP A 401 13.47 31.87 -6.77
CA TRP A 401 13.91 32.59 -5.58
C TRP A 401 12.73 32.81 -4.63
N SER A 402 12.34 31.72 -3.97
CA SER A 402 11.10 31.62 -3.19
C SER A 402 11.05 32.59 -2.00
N CYS A 403 12.15 32.79 -1.28
CA CYS A 403 12.17 33.59 -0.05
C CYS A 403 13.42 34.49 0.11
N LEU A 404 13.59 35.09 1.29
CA LEU A 404 14.78 35.89 1.59
C LEU A 404 16.02 34.98 1.62
N ARG A 405 16.92 35.17 0.64
CA ARG A 405 18.19 34.42 0.45
C ARG A 405 18.07 33.07 -0.29
N GLY A 406 17.02 32.91 -1.09
CA GLY A 406 16.84 31.78 -2.00
C GLY A 406 15.92 30.73 -1.38
N SER A 407 16.44 30.00 -0.41
CA SER A 407 15.83 28.85 0.27
C SER A 407 15.61 29.09 1.78
N VAL A 408 14.92 28.16 2.46
CA VAL A 408 14.80 28.15 3.93
C VAL A 408 16.12 27.89 4.68
N PHE A 409 17.15 27.42 3.99
CA PHE A 409 18.53 27.32 4.51
C PHE A 409 19.24 28.68 4.49
N HIS A 410 18.69 29.67 3.78
CA HIS A 410 19.21 31.03 3.57
C HIS A 410 20.65 31.11 3.05
N THR A 411 21.11 30.12 2.29
CA THR A 411 22.49 30.03 1.81
C THR A 411 22.92 31.26 1.01
N GLY A 412 21.98 31.91 0.31
CA GLY A 412 22.24 33.00 -0.63
C GLY A 412 22.71 32.52 -2.00
N GLN A 413 22.46 31.27 -2.34
CA GLN A 413 22.48 30.76 -3.71
C GLN A 413 21.03 30.66 -4.22
N ARG A 414 20.84 30.26 -5.48
CA ARG A 414 19.51 30.10 -6.10
C ARG A 414 18.97 28.68 -5.88
N ASP A 415 17.69 28.51 -6.15
CA ASP A 415 17.03 27.22 -6.41
C ASP A 415 16.81 27.16 -7.93
N SER A 416 17.30 26.11 -8.61
CA SER A 416 17.42 26.07 -10.08
C SER A 416 16.27 25.34 -10.77
N ASP A 417 15.89 24.18 -10.25
CA ASP A 417 14.78 23.34 -10.70
C ASP A 417 13.44 23.79 -10.09
N SER A 418 13.46 24.37 -8.89
CA SER A 418 12.31 24.77 -8.06
C SER A 418 11.70 23.65 -7.22
N ASP A 419 12.54 22.78 -6.64
CA ASP A 419 12.14 21.69 -5.73
C ASP A 419 12.18 22.08 -4.23
N TYR A 420 12.60 23.30 -3.88
CA TYR A 420 12.87 23.85 -2.53
C TYR A 420 14.27 23.57 -1.93
N LEU A 421 15.11 22.72 -2.52
CA LEU A 421 16.55 22.71 -2.26
C LEU A 421 17.22 23.90 -2.99
N ASP A 422 18.44 24.25 -2.59
CA ASP A 422 19.27 25.21 -3.35
C ASP A 422 20.52 24.53 -3.91
N ASP A 423 21.13 25.12 -4.94
CA ASP A 423 22.28 24.59 -5.68
C ASP A 423 23.44 24.09 -4.77
N LEU A 424 23.53 24.60 -3.54
CA LEU A 424 24.49 24.19 -2.52
C LEU A 424 24.02 23.01 -1.68
N THR A 425 22.77 23.03 -1.25
CA THR A 425 22.16 21.98 -0.43
C THR A 425 22.03 20.68 -1.21
N GLU A 426 21.69 20.76 -2.50
CA GLU A 426 21.75 19.62 -3.41
C GLU A 426 23.15 19.02 -3.54
N SER A 427 24.18 19.89 -3.60
CA SER A 427 25.58 19.45 -3.64
C SER A 427 26.01 18.68 -2.37
N PHE A 428 25.27 18.80 -1.26
CA PHE A 428 25.44 18.01 -0.03
C PHE A 428 24.71 16.66 -0.12
N PHE A 429 23.47 16.64 -0.61
CA PHE A 429 22.69 15.40 -0.84
C PHE A 429 23.17 14.59 -2.07
N GLN A 430 24.00 15.17 -2.93
CA GLN A 430 24.50 14.64 -4.21
C GLN A 430 23.43 14.56 -5.32
N THR A 431 22.39 15.39 -5.20
CA THR A 431 21.33 15.61 -6.19
C THR A 431 21.78 16.56 -7.32
N SER A 432 20.87 16.95 -8.21
CA SER A 432 21.19 17.54 -9.52
C SER A 432 20.52 18.90 -9.77
N PRO A 433 21.26 20.05 -9.67
CA PRO A 433 20.74 21.44 -9.65
C PRO A 433 20.22 21.99 -11.00
N GLU A 434 19.52 21.15 -11.74
CA GLU A 434 18.80 21.39 -13.00
C GLU A 434 17.66 20.33 -13.20
N LYS A 435 17.29 19.56 -12.17
CA LYS A 435 16.34 18.42 -12.18
C LYS A 435 15.60 18.28 -10.83
N GLU A 436 14.32 18.68 -10.80
CA GLU A 436 13.39 18.57 -9.65
C GLU A 436 13.20 17.16 -9.06
N ASP A 437 13.59 16.16 -9.84
CA ASP A 437 13.60 14.72 -9.59
C ASP A 437 14.94 14.25 -10.17
N THR A 438 15.88 13.76 -9.35
CA THR A 438 17.26 13.44 -9.75
C THR A 438 17.41 12.09 -10.45
N ASP A 439 16.69 11.04 -10.06
CA ASP A 439 16.91 9.68 -10.58
C ASP A 439 15.81 9.15 -11.53
N ASN A 440 14.67 9.83 -11.55
CA ASN A 440 13.51 9.72 -12.47
C ASN A 440 12.53 8.61 -12.13
N ASP A 441 12.28 8.52 -10.83
CA ASP A 441 11.32 7.72 -10.09
C ASP A 441 9.89 8.32 -10.05
N GLY A 442 9.75 9.63 -9.87
CA GLY A 442 8.46 10.34 -9.73
C GLY A 442 8.22 11.07 -8.41
N LEU A 443 9.12 10.96 -7.43
CA LEU A 443 9.22 11.87 -6.28
C LEU A 443 10.08 13.11 -6.60
N LEU A 444 10.05 14.10 -5.71
CA LEU A 444 10.97 15.25 -5.76
C LEU A 444 12.09 15.04 -4.73
N ASP A 445 13.29 15.52 -5.03
CA ASP A 445 14.47 15.29 -4.18
C ASP A 445 14.25 15.80 -2.73
N TRP A 446 13.63 16.97 -2.55
CA TRP A 446 13.15 17.47 -1.26
C TRP A 446 12.20 16.50 -0.53
N ASN A 447 11.19 15.96 -1.24
CA ASN A 447 10.16 15.10 -0.66
C ASN A 447 10.76 13.78 -0.17
N GLU A 448 11.70 13.23 -0.94
CA GLU A 448 12.45 12.04 -0.58
C GLU A 448 13.24 12.23 0.72
N ILE A 449 14.03 13.29 0.80
CA ILE A 449 14.88 13.60 1.96
C ILE A 449 14.04 13.85 3.22
N TYR A 450 12.96 14.64 3.11
CA TYR A 450 12.27 15.20 4.28
C TYR A 450 10.93 14.56 4.63
N TYR A 451 10.26 13.85 3.71
CA TYR A 451 8.95 13.22 3.97
C TYR A 451 9.00 11.70 3.91
N HIS A 452 9.73 11.12 2.96
CA HIS A 452 9.79 9.66 2.76
C HIS A 452 11.00 9.00 3.42
N GLY A 453 12.08 9.75 3.67
CA GLY A 453 13.34 9.24 4.22
C GLY A 453 14.08 8.33 3.24
N THR A 454 13.86 8.53 1.94
CA THR A 454 14.45 7.76 0.84
C THR A 454 15.76 8.39 0.37
N ASN A 455 16.36 7.87 -0.71
CA ASN A 455 17.67 8.29 -1.19
C ASN A 455 17.57 8.77 -2.65
N PRO A 456 17.53 10.10 -2.91
CA PRO A 456 17.16 10.72 -4.22
C PRO A 456 18.20 10.58 -5.35
N ILE A 457 18.96 9.49 -5.32
CA ILE A 457 19.91 9.04 -6.35
C ILE A 457 19.77 7.52 -6.60
N ASN A 458 18.69 6.90 -6.13
CA ASN A 458 18.41 5.46 -6.13
C ASN A 458 16.89 5.15 -6.09
N THR A 459 16.30 4.95 -7.28
CA THR A 459 14.88 4.70 -7.59
C THR A 459 14.25 3.41 -6.99
N ASP A 460 14.81 2.83 -5.92
CA ASP A 460 14.46 1.51 -5.37
C ASP A 460 15.19 1.35 -4.01
N SER A 461 14.74 2.08 -2.99
CA SER A 461 15.49 2.29 -1.74
C SER A 461 15.71 1.04 -0.90
N ASP A 462 14.78 0.09 -0.88
CA ASP A 462 14.93 -1.19 -0.17
C ASP A 462 15.26 -2.41 -1.07
N SER A 463 15.28 -2.22 -2.39
CA SER A 463 15.68 -3.20 -3.42
C SER A 463 14.68 -4.33 -3.70
N ASP A 464 13.39 -4.05 -3.60
CA ASP A 464 12.30 -5.00 -3.88
C ASP A 464 11.86 -5.07 -5.37
N GLN A 465 12.27 -4.08 -6.18
CA GLN A 465 11.96 -3.85 -7.61
C GLN A 465 10.73 -2.99 -7.93
N LEU A 466 9.99 -2.45 -6.95
CA LEU A 466 9.21 -1.22 -7.10
C LEU A 466 10.14 -0.01 -7.22
N THR A 467 9.56 1.18 -7.34
CA THR A 467 10.29 2.43 -7.11
C THR A 467 9.56 3.18 -6.02
N ASP A 468 10.28 3.98 -5.24
CA ASP A 468 9.78 4.75 -4.10
C ASP A 468 8.55 5.60 -4.49
N GLY A 469 8.54 6.15 -5.72
CA GLY A 469 7.45 6.84 -6.38
C GLY A 469 6.32 5.94 -6.91
N GLU A 470 6.58 4.72 -7.40
CA GLU A 470 5.52 3.73 -7.68
C GLU A 470 4.79 3.35 -6.39
N GLU A 471 5.54 3.14 -5.30
CA GLU A 471 5.03 2.81 -3.98
C GLU A 471 4.17 3.92 -3.38
N ILE A 472 4.70 5.13 -3.23
CA ILE A 472 3.96 6.24 -2.64
C ILE A 472 2.73 6.60 -3.48
N ASN A 473 2.84 6.64 -4.81
CA ASN A 473 1.78 7.17 -5.68
C ASN A 473 0.76 6.12 -6.18
N GLU A 474 1.12 4.84 -6.35
CA GLU A 474 0.21 3.81 -6.89
C GLU A 474 -0.20 2.73 -5.87
N TYR A 475 0.71 2.26 -5.00
CA TYR A 475 0.44 1.11 -4.11
C TYR A 475 0.19 1.49 -2.63
N HIS A 476 0.67 2.65 -2.21
CA HIS A 476 0.63 3.20 -0.84
C HIS A 476 1.33 2.30 0.21
N THR A 477 2.44 1.69 -0.20
CA THR A 477 3.40 0.92 0.62
C THR A 477 4.45 1.84 1.26
N LEU A 478 5.55 1.30 1.78
CA LEU A 478 6.60 2.04 2.49
C LEU A 478 7.97 1.81 1.84
N PRO A 479 8.55 2.78 1.10
CA PRO A 479 9.82 2.62 0.33
C PRO A 479 11.12 2.30 1.08
N ASN A 480 11.04 1.98 2.36
CA ASN A 480 12.15 1.59 3.22
C ASN A 480 11.83 0.26 3.94
N ASN A 481 10.85 -0.50 3.44
CA ASN A 481 10.31 -1.73 4.03
C ASN A 481 9.68 -2.63 2.95
N ASN A 482 10.52 -3.48 2.36
CA ASN A 482 10.26 -4.37 1.22
C ASN A 482 9.21 -5.50 1.44
N ASP A 483 8.38 -5.41 2.47
CA ASP A 483 7.45 -6.45 2.95
C ASP A 483 6.42 -5.74 3.86
N SER A 484 5.47 -5.01 3.26
CA SER A 484 4.64 -4.01 3.94
C SER A 484 3.56 -4.56 4.86
N ASP A 485 3.14 -5.83 4.69
CA ASP A 485 2.22 -6.51 5.61
C ASP A 485 2.86 -7.64 6.44
N ALA A 486 4.11 -8.01 6.15
CA ALA A 486 4.91 -9.03 6.86
C ALA A 486 4.47 -10.49 6.67
N ASP A 487 3.80 -10.80 5.56
CA ASP A 487 3.52 -12.17 5.08
C ASP A 487 4.81 -12.92 4.65
N GLY A 488 5.80 -12.21 4.12
CA GLY A 488 7.10 -12.76 3.69
C GLY A 488 7.28 -12.90 2.18
N LEU A 489 6.32 -12.46 1.37
CA LEU A 489 6.58 -11.92 0.04
C LEU A 489 7.33 -10.57 0.13
N ASN A 490 7.42 -9.89 -1.00
CA ASN A 490 7.85 -8.50 -1.10
C ASN A 490 6.90 -7.83 -2.08
N ASP A 491 6.62 -6.55 -1.82
CA ASP A 491 5.59 -5.77 -2.48
C ASP A 491 5.76 -5.78 -4.02
N GLY A 492 7.00 -5.83 -4.50
CA GLY A 492 7.41 -5.99 -5.90
C GLY A 492 7.19 -7.39 -6.47
N GLU A 493 7.45 -8.48 -5.73
CA GLU A 493 7.00 -9.83 -6.13
C GLU A 493 5.47 -9.90 -6.19
N GLU A 494 4.78 -9.32 -5.21
CA GLU A 494 3.33 -9.26 -5.18
C GLU A 494 2.74 -8.54 -6.38
N VAL A 495 3.06 -7.26 -6.55
CA VAL A 495 2.54 -6.43 -7.65
C VAL A 495 2.94 -7.01 -9.01
N LYS A 496 4.21 -7.41 -9.19
CA LYS A 496 4.79 -7.65 -10.53
C LYS A 496 4.84 -9.12 -10.95
N LEU A 497 4.73 -10.08 -10.02
CA LEU A 497 4.71 -11.52 -10.31
C LEU A 497 3.38 -12.22 -9.96
N TYR A 498 2.78 -11.92 -8.81
CA TYR A 498 1.60 -12.65 -8.31
C TYR A 498 0.26 -11.91 -8.53
N HIS A 499 0.31 -10.58 -8.65
CA HIS A 499 -0.81 -9.64 -8.74
C HIS A 499 -1.73 -9.64 -7.50
N THR A 500 -1.13 -9.82 -6.33
CA THR A 500 -1.72 -9.74 -4.99
C THR A 500 -1.77 -8.29 -4.48
N LEU A 501 -1.95 -8.07 -3.17
CA LEU A 501 -2.19 -6.76 -2.56
C LEU A 501 -1.24 -6.54 -1.36
N PRO A 502 -0.14 -5.76 -1.50
CA PRO A 502 0.96 -5.67 -0.53
C PRO A 502 0.66 -4.86 0.75
N LEU A 503 -0.59 -4.92 1.22
CA LEU A 503 -1.10 -4.33 2.46
C LEU A 503 -2.11 -5.30 3.11
N LYS A 504 -2.05 -6.59 2.78
CA LYS A 504 -3.07 -7.60 3.07
C LYS A 504 -2.55 -9.05 2.91
N GLU A 505 -1.92 -9.57 3.97
CA GLU A 505 -1.32 -10.91 4.15
C GLU A 505 -2.00 -12.10 3.38
N ASP A 506 -3.32 -12.07 3.23
CA ASP A 506 -4.18 -13.09 2.60
C ASP A 506 -5.07 -12.36 1.58
N SER A 507 -4.71 -12.33 0.29
CA SER A 507 -5.28 -11.41 -0.71
C SER A 507 -6.75 -11.63 -1.02
N ASP A 508 -7.25 -12.85 -0.95
CA ASP A 508 -8.67 -13.14 -1.20
C ASP A 508 -9.52 -13.41 0.05
N SER A 509 -8.86 -13.64 1.20
CA SER A 509 -9.43 -13.93 2.53
C SER A 509 -9.94 -15.36 2.75
N ASP A 510 -9.15 -16.36 2.35
CA ASP A 510 -9.42 -17.81 2.53
C ASP A 510 -8.96 -18.32 3.91
N GLY A 511 -7.76 -17.92 4.34
CA GLY A 511 -7.13 -18.37 5.58
C GLY A 511 -5.65 -18.73 5.46
N LEU A 512 -5.14 -18.96 4.25
CA LEU A 512 -3.70 -18.99 3.93
C LEU A 512 -3.17 -17.57 3.66
N THR A 513 -1.86 -17.37 3.80
CA THR A 513 -1.20 -16.14 3.34
C THR A 513 -0.73 -16.28 1.89
N ASP A 514 -0.55 -15.16 1.19
CA ASP A 514 -0.14 -15.17 -0.23
C ASP A 514 1.23 -15.85 -0.43
N TYR A 515 2.18 -15.68 0.51
CA TYR A 515 3.42 -16.45 0.61
C TYR A 515 3.19 -17.94 0.82
N GLU A 516 2.30 -18.33 1.74
CA GLU A 516 2.00 -19.75 2.00
C GLU A 516 1.45 -20.41 0.74
N GLU A 517 0.52 -19.74 0.05
CA GLU A 517 0.00 -20.19 -1.24
C GLU A 517 1.11 -20.34 -2.30
N VAL A 518 1.88 -19.30 -2.60
CA VAL A 518 2.79 -19.32 -3.76
C VAL A 518 4.16 -19.95 -3.52
N LYS A 519 4.58 -20.13 -2.26
CA LYS A 519 5.88 -20.72 -1.89
C LYS A 519 5.76 -22.09 -1.19
N ILE A 520 4.63 -22.41 -0.53
CA ILE A 520 4.47 -23.67 0.23
C ILE A 520 3.46 -24.61 -0.45
N PHE A 521 2.22 -24.18 -0.68
CA PHE A 521 1.13 -25.05 -1.15
C PHE A 521 0.99 -25.09 -2.69
N LEU A 522 1.58 -24.11 -3.39
CA LEU A 522 1.58 -23.93 -4.85
C LEU A 522 0.17 -23.72 -5.43
N THR A 523 -0.69 -23.05 -4.69
CA THR A 523 -2.06 -22.66 -5.04
C THR A 523 -2.09 -21.29 -5.75
N HIS A 524 -3.21 -20.57 -5.72
CA HIS A 524 -3.41 -19.34 -6.49
C HIS A 524 -4.03 -18.21 -5.64
N PRO A 525 -3.25 -17.20 -5.21
CA PRO A 525 -3.58 -16.22 -4.14
C PRO A 525 -4.59 -15.13 -4.50
N LEU A 526 -5.56 -15.47 -5.35
CA LEU A 526 -6.68 -14.63 -5.78
C LEU A 526 -7.94 -15.49 -6.00
N LYS A 527 -7.92 -16.75 -5.54
CA LYS A 527 -8.94 -17.78 -5.73
C LYS A 527 -8.89 -18.86 -4.63
N LYS A 528 -9.63 -18.64 -3.55
CA LYS A 528 -10.04 -19.57 -2.46
C LYS A 528 -10.09 -21.06 -2.74
N ASP A 529 -10.42 -21.41 -3.97
CA ASP A 529 -10.92 -22.70 -4.41
C ASP A 529 -10.19 -22.91 -5.74
N SER A 530 -9.00 -23.50 -5.65
CA SER A 530 -8.00 -23.31 -6.70
C SER A 530 -8.34 -24.06 -7.98
N ASP A 531 -8.97 -25.23 -7.87
CA ASP A 531 -9.44 -26.06 -8.98
C ASP A 531 -10.97 -26.07 -9.20
N ALA A 532 -11.73 -25.42 -8.31
CA ALA A 532 -13.19 -25.26 -8.29
C ALA A 532 -14.04 -26.45 -7.80
N ASP A 533 -13.55 -27.31 -6.89
CA ASP A 533 -14.28 -28.42 -6.27
C ASP A 533 -15.36 -27.96 -5.25
N ARG A 534 -15.11 -26.85 -4.52
CA ARG A 534 -15.89 -26.13 -3.47
C ARG A 534 -15.42 -26.27 -2.01
N LEU A 535 -14.31 -26.93 -1.73
CA LEU A 535 -13.54 -26.68 -0.51
C LEU A 535 -12.86 -25.30 -0.64
N THR A 536 -11.98 -24.97 0.31
CA THR A 536 -11.02 -23.88 0.10
C THR A 536 -9.61 -24.38 0.32
N ASP A 537 -8.64 -23.75 -0.33
CA ASP A 537 -7.24 -24.13 -0.31
C ASP A 537 -6.72 -24.27 1.14
N TYR A 538 -7.14 -23.37 2.05
CA TYR A 538 -6.94 -23.52 3.51
C TYR A 538 -7.58 -24.78 4.10
N GLN A 539 -8.86 -25.06 3.81
CA GLN A 539 -9.57 -26.23 4.34
C GLN A 539 -8.91 -27.53 3.89
N GLU A 540 -8.48 -27.59 2.63
CA GLU A 540 -7.80 -28.75 2.09
C GLU A 540 -6.49 -29.02 2.83
N VAL A 541 -5.59 -28.03 2.92
CA VAL A 541 -4.26 -28.27 3.51
C VAL A 541 -4.25 -28.32 5.05
N MET A 542 -5.24 -27.71 5.72
CA MET A 542 -5.30 -27.61 7.19
C MET A 542 -6.38 -28.49 7.86
N GLU A 543 -7.49 -28.82 7.19
CA GLU A 543 -8.61 -29.60 7.75
C GLU A 543 -8.67 -31.03 7.18
N TYR A 544 -8.51 -31.22 5.86
CA TYR A 544 -8.73 -32.52 5.18
C TYR A 544 -7.45 -33.26 4.74
N GLN A 545 -6.36 -32.54 4.53
CA GLN A 545 -5.06 -33.02 4.01
C GLN A 545 -5.06 -33.47 2.54
N THR A 546 -6.04 -32.98 1.76
CA THR A 546 -6.20 -33.15 0.30
C THR A 546 -5.24 -32.24 -0.50
N ASN A 547 -5.28 -32.36 -1.83
CA ASN A 547 -4.43 -31.59 -2.75
C ASN A 547 -5.22 -30.45 -3.43
N PRO A 548 -5.04 -29.16 -3.04
CA PRO A 548 -5.81 -28.00 -3.53
C PRO A 548 -5.53 -27.58 -4.99
N ASN A 549 -5.08 -28.51 -5.82
CA ASN A 549 -4.89 -28.37 -7.26
C ASN A 549 -5.49 -29.56 -8.03
N GLU A 550 -5.99 -30.59 -7.34
CA GLU A 550 -6.51 -31.84 -7.89
C GLU A 550 -7.74 -32.31 -7.09
N ARG A 551 -8.92 -31.77 -7.44
CA ARG A 551 -10.33 -32.10 -7.08
C ARG A 551 -10.68 -33.48 -6.54
N ASP A 552 -9.87 -34.47 -6.86
CA ASP A 552 -10.09 -35.91 -6.87
C ASP A 552 -8.72 -36.47 -6.45
N SER A 553 -8.42 -36.29 -5.16
CA SER A 553 -7.05 -36.33 -4.59
C SER A 553 -6.38 -37.70 -4.67
N ASP A 554 -7.17 -38.78 -4.72
CA ASP A 554 -6.70 -40.15 -4.89
C ASP A 554 -6.97 -40.76 -6.29
N SER A 555 -7.74 -40.06 -7.12
CA SER A 555 -8.14 -40.44 -8.49
C SER A 555 -9.13 -41.61 -8.60
N ASP A 556 -10.00 -41.78 -7.60
CA ASP A 556 -11.23 -42.59 -7.64
C ASP A 556 -12.25 -42.07 -8.69
N GLY A 557 -12.48 -40.76 -8.74
CA GLY A 557 -13.45 -40.12 -9.63
C GLY A 557 -14.61 -39.37 -8.95
N LEU A 558 -14.66 -39.33 -7.61
CA LEU A 558 -15.45 -38.36 -6.84
C LEU A 558 -14.73 -36.98 -6.80
N ASP A 559 -15.43 -35.91 -6.40
CA ASP A 559 -14.76 -34.64 -6.04
C ASP A 559 -14.56 -34.67 -4.50
N ASP A 560 -13.41 -34.27 -3.93
CA ASP A 560 -13.07 -34.32 -2.50
C ASP A 560 -14.15 -33.67 -1.58
N TYR A 561 -14.74 -32.55 -2.02
CA TYR A 561 -15.89 -31.90 -1.38
C TYR A 561 -17.09 -32.85 -1.23
N VAL A 562 -17.35 -33.70 -2.23
CA VAL A 562 -18.45 -34.68 -2.19
C VAL A 562 -18.18 -35.68 -1.09
N GLU A 563 -16.95 -36.15 -0.96
CA GLU A 563 -16.54 -37.11 0.03
C GLU A 563 -16.70 -36.57 1.46
N VAL A 564 -16.07 -35.43 1.76
CA VAL A 564 -16.01 -34.91 3.14
C VAL A 564 -17.27 -34.14 3.57
N MET A 565 -18.10 -33.64 2.65
CA MET A 565 -19.34 -32.90 2.97
C MET A 565 -20.65 -33.64 2.65
N THR A 566 -20.62 -34.68 1.78
CA THR A 566 -21.84 -35.37 1.31
C THR A 566 -21.84 -36.86 1.64
N LEU A 567 -20.67 -37.51 1.58
CA LEU A 567 -20.44 -38.89 2.00
C LEU A 567 -19.75 -38.91 3.39
N PRO A 568 -19.23 -40.06 3.82
CA PRO A 568 -18.31 -40.17 4.96
C PRO A 568 -17.03 -40.97 4.59
N THR A 569 -16.58 -40.86 3.35
CA THR A 569 -15.41 -41.54 2.77
C THR A 569 -14.10 -40.80 3.08
N ASP A 570 -12.95 -41.41 2.77
CA ASP A 570 -11.60 -40.85 3.02
C ASP A 570 -10.94 -40.43 1.68
N PRO A 571 -10.91 -39.13 1.30
CA PRO A 571 -10.50 -38.64 -0.04
C PRO A 571 -8.98 -38.74 -0.33
N LEU A 572 -8.31 -39.64 0.37
CA LEU A 572 -6.89 -39.98 0.23
C LEU A 572 -6.71 -41.49 0.02
N ASN A 573 -7.81 -42.23 -0.18
CA ASN A 573 -7.86 -43.69 -0.25
C ASN A 573 -9.08 -44.18 -1.07
N PRO A 574 -8.89 -44.62 -2.33
CA PRO A 574 -9.95 -44.81 -3.33
C PRO A 574 -10.69 -46.16 -3.18
N ASP A 575 -10.82 -46.64 -1.95
CA ASP A 575 -11.33 -47.95 -1.50
C ASP A 575 -11.46 -47.87 0.03
N THR A 576 -12.44 -47.09 0.53
CA THR A 576 -12.52 -46.64 1.95
C THR A 576 -12.59 -47.78 2.97
N ASP A 577 -13.06 -48.98 2.60
CA ASP A 577 -13.22 -50.12 3.52
C ASP A 577 -12.39 -51.39 3.17
N GLU A 578 -11.45 -51.26 2.23
CA GLU A 578 -10.49 -52.27 1.78
C GLU A 578 -11.14 -53.52 1.12
N ASP A 579 -12.22 -53.33 0.36
CA ASP A 579 -13.00 -54.35 -0.37
C ASP A 579 -12.39 -54.72 -1.74
N THR A 580 -11.73 -53.79 -2.44
CA THR A 580 -11.24 -53.83 -3.85
C THR A 580 -12.15 -53.16 -4.90
N LEU A 581 -13.39 -52.77 -4.59
CA LEU A 581 -14.12 -51.76 -5.37
C LEU A 581 -13.61 -50.34 -5.03
N THR A 582 -13.99 -49.34 -5.82
CA THR A 582 -13.77 -47.92 -5.45
C THR A 582 -15.07 -47.25 -5.02
N ASP A 583 -14.95 -46.23 -4.18
CA ASP A 583 -16.06 -45.49 -3.61
C ASP A 583 -16.98 -44.90 -4.72
N TYR A 584 -16.41 -44.50 -5.87
CA TYR A 584 -17.13 -44.17 -7.10
C TYR A 584 -17.87 -45.36 -7.73
N GLU A 585 -17.20 -46.50 -7.94
CA GLU A 585 -17.80 -47.68 -8.58
C GLU A 585 -19.01 -48.15 -7.75
N GLU A 586 -18.83 -48.24 -6.44
CA GLU A 586 -19.87 -48.48 -5.46
C GLU A 586 -21.01 -47.45 -5.52
N LEU A 587 -20.72 -46.17 -5.29
CA LEU A 587 -21.75 -45.14 -5.19
C LEU A 587 -22.49 -44.92 -6.52
N LEU A 588 -21.78 -44.96 -7.66
CA LEU A 588 -22.32 -44.55 -8.97
C LEU A 588 -22.71 -45.71 -9.90
N ASP A 589 -22.05 -46.86 -9.87
CA ASP A 589 -22.43 -48.00 -10.72
C ASP A 589 -23.21 -49.08 -9.95
N PHE A 590 -22.82 -49.45 -8.72
CA PHE A 590 -23.42 -50.59 -8.00
C PHE A 590 -24.55 -50.26 -7.00
N LYS A 591 -24.52 -49.09 -6.36
CA LYS A 591 -25.43 -48.62 -5.28
C LYS A 591 -25.23 -49.27 -3.90
N THR A 592 -24.06 -49.84 -3.68
CA THR A 592 -23.57 -50.30 -2.38
C THR A 592 -23.18 -49.12 -1.47
N ASN A 593 -22.53 -49.37 -0.34
CA ASN A 593 -22.19 -48.38 0.67
C ASN A 593 -20.66 -48.35 0.93
N PRO A 594 -19.93 -47.33 0.40
CA PRO A 594 -18.46 -47.15 0.48
C PRO A 594 -17.80 -47.02 1.87
N CYS A 595 -18.42 -47.54 2.93
CA CYS A 595 -17.87 -47.58 4.28
C CYS A 595 -18.30 -48.87 5.01
N SER A 596 -18.67 -49.91 4.26
CA SER A 596 -19.14 -51.21 4.72
C SER A 596 -18.98 -52.25 3.60
N ASN A 597 -17.79 -52.86 3.49
CA ASN A 597 -17.42 -53.93 2.54
C ASN A 597 -18.35 -55.15 2.45
N ASP A 598 -19.42 -55.20 3.24
CA ASP A 598 -20.54 -56.12 3.21
C ASP A 598 -21.79 -55.24 3.41
N THR A 599 -22.45 -54.84 2.31
CA THR A 599 -23.51 -53.82 2.35
C THR A 599 -24.82 -54.35 2.96
N ASP A 600 -25.15 -55.62 2.74
CA ASP A 600 -26.41 -56.21 3.23
C ASP A 600 -26.27 -57.16 4.44
N THR A 601 -25.04 -57.42 4.88
CA THR A 601 -24.62 -58.16 6.09
C THR A 601 -24.72 -59.70 5.99
N ASP A 602 -24.45 -60.21 4.79
CA ASP A 602 -24.43 -61.63 4.40
C ASP A 602 -23.15 -62.37 4.80
N ASN A 603 -22.01 -61.68 4.98
CA ASN A 603 -20.63 -62.18 5.16
C ASN A 603 -19.86 -62.57 3.88
N LEU A 604 -20.40 -62.35 2.67
CA LEU A 604 -19.59 -62.06 1.48
C LEU A 604 -19.13 -60.58 1.49
N THR A 605 -18.24 -60.19 0.57
CA THR A 605 -17.96 -58.77 0.31
C THR A 605 -18.62 -58.32 -0.99
N ASP A 606 -18.88 -57.02 -1.10
CA ASP A 606 -19.54 -56.44 -2.27
C ASP A 606 -18.72 -56.71 -3.56
N TYR A 607 -17.39 -56.68 -3.52
CA TYR A 607 -16.52 -57.19 -4.60
C TYR A 607 -16.70 -58.69 -4.88
N GLU A 608 -16.73 -59.55 -3.85
CA GLU A 608 -16.92 -60.99 -4.06
C GLU A 608 -18.26 -61.27 -4.73
N GLU A 609 -19.32 -60.59 -4.32
CA GLU A 609 -20.63 -60.66 -4.92
C GLU A 609 -20.65 -60.22 -6.38
N ILE A 610 -20.19 -58.99 -6.67
CA ILE A 610 -20.24 -58.39 -8.00
C ILE A 610 -19.31 -59.10 -8.99
N VAL A 611 -18.11 -59.48 -8.55
CA VAL A 611 -17.00 -59.88 -9.43
C VAL A 611 -16.72 -61.39 -9.41
N VAL A 612 -16.96 -62.09 -8.28
CA VAL A 612 -16.65 -63.52 -8.14
C VAL A 612 -17.88 -64.40 -8.35
N TYR A 613 -19.01 -64.07 -7.73
CA TYR A 613 -20.23 -64.90 -7.75
C TYR A 613 -21.29 -64.41 -8.74
N GLY A 614 -21.40 -63.11 -8.97
CA GLY A 614 -22.42 -62.49 -9.82
C GLY A 614 -23.78 -62.33 -9.13
N THR A 615 -23.77 -62.16 -7.80
CA THR A 615 -24.94 -61.93 -6.95
C THR A 615 -25.30 -60.43 -6.89
N ASN A 616 -26.13 -60.01 -5.93
CA ASN A 616 -26.63 -58.65 -5.81
C ASN A 616 -26.46 -58.14 -4.36
N PRO A 617 -25.41 -57.33 -4.07
CA PRO A 617 -25.00 -56.91 -2.70
C PRO A 617 -25.90 -55.86 -2.05
N LEU A 618 -27.19 -55.98 -2.27
CA LEU A 618 -28.28 -55.17 -1.72
C LEU A 618 -29.43 -56.06 -1.23
N THR A 619 -29.23 -57.39 -1.21
CA THR A 619 -30.16 -58.41 -0.73
C THR A 619 -29.41 -59.72 -0.42
N ASN A 620 -29.35 -60.08 0.86
CA ASN A 620 -28.62 -61.22 1.43
C ASN A 620 -29.17 -62.62 1.03
N ASP A 621 -29.84 -62.72 -0.12
CA ASP A 621 -30.64 -63.83 -0.66
C ASP A 621 -31.01 -63.38 -2.09
N THR A 622 -30.12 -63.62 -3.07
CA THR A 622 -30.21 -63.03 -4.41
C THR A 622 -31.38 -63.55 -5.24
N ASP A 623 -31.74 -64.83 -5.09
CA ASP A 623 -32.79 -65.48 -5.88
C ASP A 623 -34.10 -65.79 -5.13
N ALA A 624 -34.15 -65.45 -3.83
CA ALA A 624 -35.31 -65.54 -2.93
C ALA A 624 -35.72 -66.97 -2.52
N ASP A 625 -34.71 -67.82 -2.35
CA ASP A 625 -34.75 -69.23 -1.93
C ASP A 625 -34.92 -69.43 -0.41
N GLN A 626 -34.43 -68.48 0.39
CA GLN A 626 -34.24 -68.46 1.87
C GLN A 626 -32.86 -68.94 2.40
N LEU A 627 -31.92 -69.38 1.57
CA LEU A 627 -30.48 -69.34 1.87
C LEU A 627 -29.98 -67.88 1.87
N THR A 628 -28.72 -67.69 2.26
CA THR A 628 -27.99 -66.46 1.96
C THR A 628 -26.87 -66.79 0.99
N ASP A 629 -26.44 -65.82 0.21
CA ASP A 629 -25.45 -66.03 -0.84
C ASP A 629 -24.12 -66.56 -0.27
N PHE A 630 -23.74 -66.14 0.95
CA PHE A 630 -22.68 -66.77 1.75
C PHE A 630 -22.99 -68.23 2.13
N GLU A 631 -24.18 -68.53 2.66
CA GLU A 631 -24.57 -69.90 3.02
C GLU A 631 -24.47 -70.83 1.79
N GLU A 632 -24.86 -70.34 0.61
CA GLU A 632 -24.73 -71.07 -0.64
C GLU A 632 -23.28 -71.33 -1.02
N VAL A 633 -22.46 -70.29 -1.23
CA VAL A 633 -21.13 -70.47 -1.81
C VAL A 633 -20.10 -71.04 -0.83
N ASN A 634 -20.32 -70.88 0.49
CA ASN A 634 -19.39 -71.34 1.54
C ASN A 634 -19.89 -72.54 2.38
N VAL A 635 -21.20 -72.80 2.48
CA VAL A 635 -21.74 -73.86 3.35
C VAL A 635 -22.35 -75.02 2.56
N PHE A 636 -23.22 -74.73 1.59
CA PHE A 636 -23.97 -75.76 0.84
C PHE A 636 -23.39 -76.10 -0.53
N LEU A 637 -22.60 -75.19 -1.11
CA LEU A 637 -21.96 -75.26 -2.44
C LEU A 637 -22.96 -75.27 -3.61
N THR A 638 -24.11 -74.62 -3.40
CA THR A 638 -25.18 -74.37 -4.38
C THR A 638 -24.86 -73.14 -5.26
N ASN A 639 -25.82 -72.62 -6.01
CA ASN A 639 -25.61 -71.54 -6.99
C ASN A 639 -26.59 -70.36 -6.73
N PRO A 640 -26.15 -69.26 -6.08
CA PRO A 640 -26.98 -68.17 -5.55
C PRO A 640 -27.54 -67.21 -6.60
N ASN A 641 -28.07 -67.78 -7.67
CA ASN A 641 -28.62 -67.12 -8.85
C ASN A 641 -29.67 -68.06 -9.52
N ASN A 642 -30.05 -69.14 -8.82
CA ASN A 642 -30.87 -70.26 -9.26
C ASN A 642 -31.40 -71.06 -8.03
N PRO A 643 -32.65 -70.83 -7.58
CA PRO A 643 -33.17 -71.26 -6.28
C PRO A 643 -33.64 -72.74 -6.26
N ASP A 644 -32.93 -73.62 -6.98
CA ASP A 644 -33.25 -75.02 -7.29
C ASP A 644 -32.04 -75.58 -8.07
N THR A 645 -30.89 -75.76 -7.39
CA THR A 645 -29.56 -75.93 -8.02
C THR A 645 -29.47 -77.17 -8.91
N ASP A 646 -30.17 -78.24 -8.58
CA ASP A 646 -30.10 -79.50 -9.33
C ASP A 646 -31.30 -79.78 -10.26
N TYR A 647 -32.36 -78.97 -10.16
CA TYR A 647 -33.60 -79.02 -10.95
C TYR A 647 -34.55 -80.18 -10.64
N ASP A 648 -34.56 -80.62 -9.37
CA ASP A 648 -35.59 -81.47 -8.74
C ASP A 648 -36.95 -80.76 -8.61
N GLY A 649 -36.95 -79.49 -8.19
CA GLY A 649 -38.15 -78.68 -7.98
C GLY A 649 -38.54 -78.41 -6.52
N LEU A 650 -37.73 -78.81 -5.54
CA LEU A 650 -37.60 -78.11 -4.26
C LEU A 650 -36.73 -76.84 -4.44
N LEU A 651 -36.65 -76.02 -3.40
CA LEU A 651 -35.67 -74.94 -3.30
C LEU A 651 -34.53 -75.37 -2.37
N ASP A 652 -33.31 -74.95 -2.64
CA ASP A 652 -32.11 -75.33 -1.88
C ASP A 652 -32.25 -74.94 -0.37
N GLY A 653 -32.95 -73.85 -0.09
CA GLY A 653 -33.35 -73.41 1.26
C GLY A 653 -34.45 -74.26 1.90
N GLU A 654 -35.43 -74.76 1.14
CA GLU A 654 -36.42 -75.73 1.65
C GLU A 654 -35.73 -77.07 1.96
N GLU A 655 -34.85 -77.53 1.07
CA GLU A 655 -34.03 -78.72 1.22
C GLU A 655 -33.16 -78.68 2.46
N THR A 656 -32.40 -77.61 2.65
CA THR A 656 -31.42 -77.50 3.75
C THR A 656 -32.05 -77.20 5.11
N LYS A 657 -33.17 -76.45 5.15
CA LYS A 657 -33.76 -75.94 6.41
C LYS A 657 -35.02 -76.67 6.87
N ASP A 658 -35.84 -77.20 5.97
CA ASP A 658 -37.08 -77.93 6.31
C ASP A 658 -36.98 -79.46 6.09
N TYR A 659 -36.35 -79.92 5.00
CA TYR A 659 -36.30 -81.36 4.66
C TYR A 659 -35.00 -82.09 5.06
N PHE A 660 -33.89 -81.35 5.21
CA PHE A 660 -32.52 -81.80 5.50
C PHE A 660 -31.90 -82.70 4.42
N THR A 661 -32.27 -82.47 3.16
CA THR A 661 -31.71 -83.11 1.95
C THR A 661 -30.41 -82.43 1.50
N ASP A 662 -29.88 -82.81 0.35
CA ASP A 662 -28.56 -82.44 -0.17
C ASP A 662 -28.73 -81.81 -1.57
N PRO A 663 -28.87 -80.47 -1.68
CA PRO A 663 -29.39 -79.73 -2.85
C PRO A 663 -28.49 -79.72 -4.10
N LEU A 664 -27.55 -80.67 -4.14
CA LEU A 664 -26.70 -80.97 -5.28
C LEU A 664 -27.07 -82.35 -5.88
N LYS A 665 -28.18 -82.96 -5.43
CA LYS A 665 -28.67 -84.30 -5.80
C LYS A 665 -30.21 -84.43 -5.71
N VAL A 666 -30.80 -84.45 -6.91
CA VAL A 666 -32.17 -84.85 -7.35
C VAL A 666 -32.70 -86.20 -6.78
N ASP A 667 -31.99 -86.84 -5.85
CA ASP A 667 -32.25 -88.13 -5.22
C ASP A 667 -31.23 -88.23 -4.06
N THR A 668 -31.55 -87.64 -2.90
CA THR A 668 -30.56 -87.42 -1.83
C THR A 668 -29.94 -88.72 -1.35
N ASP A 669 -30.76 -89.73 -1.10
CA ASP A 669 -30.29 -91.00 -0.61
C ASP A 669 -29.83 -91.96 -1.72
N GLY A 670 -30.36 -91.86 -2.95
CA GLY A 670 -30.03 -92.67 -4.13
C GLY A 670 -31.00 -93.82 -4.44
N ASP A 671 -32.31 -93.69 -4.17
CA ASP A 671 -33.37 -94.70 -4.41
C ASP A 671 -33.98 -94.62 -5.82
N ASN A 672 -33.86 -93.47 -6.49
CA ASN A 672 -34.44 -93.07 -7.78
C ASN A 672 -35.89 -92.52 -7.72
N VAL A 673 -36.51 -92.27 -6.56
CA VAL A 673 -37.44 -91.14 -6.39
C VAL A 673 -36.62 -89.84 -6.39
N THR A 674 -37.27 -88.68 -6.56
CA THR A 674 -36.62 -87.37 -6.37
C THR A 674 -37.15 -86.73 -5.09
N ASP A 675 -36.39 -85.84 -4.48
CA ASP A 675 -36.70 -85.32 -3.15
C ASP A 675 -38.02 -84.50 -3.18
N TYR A 676 -38.28 -83.76 -4.26
CA TYR A 676 -39.60 -83.19 -4.58
C TYR A 676 -40.69 -84.25 -4.76
N GLU A 677 -40.45 -85.30 -5.56
CA GLU A 677 -41.42 -86.40 -5.73
C GLU A 677 -41.78 -87.00 -4.36
N GLU A 678 -40.81 -87.19 -3.47
CA GLU A 678 -41.02 -87.71 -2.13
C GLU A 678 -41.88 -86.78 -1.27
N VAL A 679 -41.47 -85.54 -1.04
CA VAL A 679 -42.17 -84.68 -0.06
C VAL A 679 -43.49 -84.11 -0.61
N SER A 680 -43.55 -83.83 -1.92
CA SER A 680 -44.72 -83.17 -2.56
C SER A 680 -45.71 -84.14 -3.21
N VAL A 681 -45.29 -85.36 -3.61
CA VAL A 681 -46.17 -86.32 -4.33
C VAL A 681 -46.46 -87.58 -3.52
N TYR A 682 -45.45 -88.22 -2.92
CA TYR A 682 -45.59 -89.53 -2.25
C TYR A 682 -45.69 -89.44 -0.71
N GLN A 683 -45.33 -88.30 -0.13
CA GLN A 683 -45.28 -88.01 1.30
C GLN A 683 -44.32 -88.93 2.11
N THR A 684 -43.26 -89.38 1.45
CA THR A 684 -42.20 -90.25 1.98
C THR A 684 -41.07 -89.45 2.66
N ASN A 685 -39.90 -90.04 2.89
CA ASN A 685 -38.81 -89.43 3.64
C ASN A 685 -37.48 -89.49 2.85
N PRO A 686 -37.08 -88.41 2.13
CA PRO A 686 -35.95 -88.41 1.15
C PRO A 686 -34.54 -88.60 1.74
N LEU A 687 -34.46 -88.95 3.03
CA LEU A 687 -33.24 -89.33 3.72
C LEU A 687 -33.16 -90.86 3.94
N LYS A 688 -34.07 -91.62 3.34
CA LYS A 688 -34.26 -93.06 3.54
C LYS A 688 -34.88 -93.74 2.30
N LYS A 689 -34.08 -94.63 1.72
CA LYS A 689 -34.51 -95.59 0.70
C LYS A 689 -35.82 -96.31 1.02
N ASP A 690 -36.05 -96.55 2.30
CA ASP A 690 -37.04 -97.45 2.89
C ASP A 690 -37.71 -96.63 3.99
N THR A 691 -38.76 -95.88 3.63
CA THR A 691 -39.35 -94.86 4.51
C THR A 691 -39.92 -95.46 5.79
N ASP A 692 -40.66 -96.57 5.67
CA ASP A 692 -41.34 -97.21 6.79
C ASP A 692 -40.53 -98.33 7.47
N GLY A 693 -39.53 -98.89 6.78
CA GLY A 693 -38.54 -99.82 7.33
C GLY A 693 -38.86 -101.31 7.14
N ASP A 694 -39.70 -101.69 6.16
CA ASP A 694 -40.03 -103.10 5.92
C ASP A 694 -39.05 -103.87 5.02
N GLY A 695 -38.23 -103.15 4.23
CA GLY A 695 -37.08 -103.70 3.49
C GLY A 695 -37.17 -103.65 1.97
N TYR A 696 -38.19 -103.02 1.39
CA TYR A 696 -38.15 -102.55 -0.01
C TYR A 696 -37.58 -101.14 -0.09
N THR A 697 -37.58 -100.55 -1.29
CA THR A 697 -37.29 -99.12 -1.42
C THR A 697 -38.47 -98.39 -2.03
N ASP A 698 -38.63 -97.12 -1.70
CA ASP A 698 -39.80 -96.32 -2.02
C ASP A 698 -40.05 -96.30 -3.54
N LYS A 699 -39.01 -96.23 -4.40
CA LYS A 699 -39.20 -96.41 -5.86
C LYS A 699 -39.67 -97.80 -6.25
N GLN A 700 -39.26 -98.86 -5.56
CA GLN A 700 -39.72 -100.23 -5.84
C GLN A 700 -41.20 -100.38 -5.52
N GLU A 701 -41.67 -99.72 -4.46
CA GLU A 701 -43.07 -99.70 -4.02
C GLU A 701 -43.94 -98.87 -4.96
N ILE A 702 -43.54 -97.64 -5.24
CA ILE A 702 -44.17 -96.76 -6.24
C ILE A 702 -44.23 -97.43 -7.62
N THR A 703 -43.20 -98.19 -8.00
CA THR A 703 -43.16 -98.98 -9.24
C THR A 703 -44.05 -100.24 -9.18
N ALA A 704 -44.23 -100.84 -8.01
CA ALA A 704 -45.15 -101.96 -7.80
C ALA A 704 -46.63 -101.51 -7.71
N GLY A 705 -46.86 -100.26 -7.31
CA GLY A 705 -48.17 -99.69 -7.01
C GLY A 705 -48.66 -99.98 -5.58
N THR A 706 -47.73 -100.09 -4.64
CA THR A 706 -47.96 -100.22 -3.18
C THR A 706 -47.72 -98.87 -2.47
N ASP A 707 -48.10 -98.75 -1.20
CA ASP A 707 -48.01 -97.50 -0.42
C ASP A 707 -46.73 -97.46 0.45
N PRO A 708 -45.67 -96.71 0.09
CA PRO A 708 -44.36 -96.68 0.78
C PRO A 708 -44.38 -96.04 2.19
N ASN A 709 -45.56 -95.90 2.79
CA ASN A 709 -45.78 -95.38 4.13
C ASN A 709 -46.55 -96.36 5.05
N ASP A 710 -46.94 -97.55 4.56
CA ASP A 710 -47.54 -98.61 5.38
C ASP A 710 -46.71 -99.91 5.31
N PRO A 711 -45.98 -100.28 6.39
CA PRO A 711 -45.03 -101.42 6.45
C PRO A 711 -45.72 -102.80 6.48
N ASN A 712 -46.84 -102.89 5.76
CA ASN A 712 -47.76 -104.00 5.62
C ASN A 712 -48.23 -104.16 4.16
N ASP A 713 -47.92 -103.23 3.24
CA ASP A 713 -48.34 -103.29 1.81
C ASP A 713 -47.23 -103.71 0.82
N TYR A 714 -46.03 -104.03 1.31
CA TYR A 714 -44.85 -104.42 0.53
C TYR A 714 -45.04 -105.34 -0.70
N PRO A 715 -44.17 -105.17 -1.73
CA PRO A 715 -43.89 -106.18 -2.74
C PRO A 715 -43.59 -107.57 -2.15
N ASN A 716 -43.97 -108.63 -2.85
CA ASN A 716 -43.79 -110.00 -2.36
C ASN A 716 -42.61 -110.70 -3.08
N ASP A 717 -41.52 -110.96 -2.34
CA ASP A 717 -40.23 -111.41 -2.87
C ASP A 717 -40.28 -112.69 -3.73
N MET A 718 -39.41 -112.72 -4.74
CA MET A 718 -38.77 -113.95 -5.20
C MET A 718 -37.24 -113.80 -5.34
N THR A 719 -36.54 -114.31 -4.32
CA THR A 719 -35.22 -115.00 -4.36
C THR A 719 -33.93 -114.23 -4.02
N THR A 720 -33.84 -113.81 -2.75
CA THR A 720 -32.89 -114.38 -1.73
C THR A 720 -31.45 -114.81 -2.15
N PRO A 721 -30.40 -114.55 -1.33
CA PRO A 721 -29.54 -113.35 -1.35
C PRO A 721 -28.03 -113.74 -1.60
N PRO A 722 -27.10 -114.09 -0.65
CA PRO A 722 -26.76 -113.65 0.73
C PRO A 722 -25.25 -113.29 0.98
N GLU A 723 -24.90 -112.96 2.23
CA GLU A 723 -23.55 -113.05 2.92
C GLU A 723 -22.47 -111.97 2.63
N THR A 724 -21.66 -111.45 3.60
CA THR A 724 -21.62 -111.56 5.08
C THR A 724 -20.65 -110.56 5.80
N THR A 725 -21.14 -109.79 6.78
CA THR A 725 -20.54 -109.59 8.14
C THR A 725 -19.21 -108.77 8.29
N PRO A 726 -18.57 -108.56 9.49
CA PRO A 726 -18.58 -107.24 10.18
C PRO A 726 -17.17 -106.82 10.76
N PRO A 727 -17.03 -106.28 12.00
CA PRO A 727 -17.00 -104.88 12.49
C PRO A 727 -15.58 -104.54 13.06
N PRO A 728 -15.31 -103.88 14.23
CA PRO A 728 -15.98 -102.83 15.05
C PRO A 728 -15.03 -101.66 15.48
N GLU A 729 -15.39 -100.88 16.53
CA GLU A 729 -14.48 -100.19 17.50
C GLU A 729 -13.62 -98.98 16.98
N THR A 730 -13.08 -98.01 17.76
CA THR A 730 -13.15 -97.64 19.21
C THR A 730 -12.63 -96.21 19.51
N THR A 731 -13.06 -95.65 20.66
CA THR A 731 -12.33 -94.78 21.63
C THR A 731 -11.81 -93.36 21.31
N THR A 732 -11.98 -92.49 22.32
CA THR A 732 -11.28 -91.23 22.62
C THR A 732 -10.00 -91.47 23.49
N PRO A 733 -9.43 -90.51 24.26
CA PRO A 733 -8.25 -89.67 23.93
C PRO A 733 -7.12 -89.88 25.00
N PRO A 734 -6.27 -88.92 25.49
CA PRO A 734 -5.87 -87.57 25.03
C PRO A 734 -4.34 -87.23 25.17
N ASP A 735 -3.99 -85.95 24.90
CA ASP A 735 -3.02 -85.10 25.67
C ASP A 735 -1.47 -85.31 25.55
N THR A 736 -0.72 -84.28 25.98
CA THR A 736 0.69 -84.25 26.48
C THR A 736 1.89 -84.33 25.49
N THR A 737 3.08 -83.69 25.67
CA THR A 737 3.59 -82.66 26.64
C THR A 737 5.00 -82.07 26.29
N THR A 738 5.23 -80.76 26.54
CA THR A 738 6.47 -80.09 27.12
C THR A 738 7.82 -80.08 26.34
N PRO A 739 8.93 -79.38 26.80
CA PRO A 739 9.15 -78.22 27.74
C PRO A 739 10.16 -77.12 27.19
N PRO A 740 10.69 -76.11 27.95
CA PRO A 740 10.07 -75.16 28.92
C PRO A 740 10.66 -73.69 28.98
N GLU A 741 10.18 -72.89 29.97
CA GLU A 741 10.77 -71.66 30.61
C GLU A 741 10.72 -70.33 29.78
N THR A 742 10.65 -69.07 30.28
CA THR A 742 10.57 -68.33 31.60
C THR A 742 10.12 -66.85 31.32
N SER A 743 9.77 -65.87 32.19
CA SER A 743 9.45 -65.68 33.64
C SER A 743 8.91 -64.24 33.90
N ASN A 744 8.07 -63.95 34.91
CA ASN A 744 7.50 -62.59 35.21
C ASN A 744 6.99 -62.42 36.68
N PRO A 745 7.25 -61.29 37.39
CA PRO A 745 6.22 -60.70 38.31
C PRO A 745 6.18 -59.14 38.47
N PRO A 746 5.02 -58.51 38.81
CA PRO A 746 4.84 -57.11 39.26
C PRO A 746 4.87 -57.00 40.84
N PRO A 747 4.08 -56.23 41.70
CA PRO A 747 2.75 -55.55 41.59
C PRO A 747 2.40 -54.24 42.44
N THR A 748 1.72 -53.23 41.83
CA THR A 748 0.44 -52.56 42.32
C THR A 748 0.27 -51.61 43.57
N THR A 749 -0.85 -50.81 43.55
CA THR A 749 -1.76 -50.26 44.64
C THR A 749 -1.56 -48.89 45.36
N GLY A 750 -2.67 -48.18 45.71
CA GLY A 750 -2.73 -47.02 46.68
C GLY A 750 -4.05 -46.18 46.71
N GLU A 751 -4.46 -45.60 47.87
CA GLU A 751 -5.81 -45.03 48.18
C GLU A 751 -5.87 -44.21 49.53
N PRO A 752 -6.96 -43.50 50.00
CA PRO A 752 -7.96 -42.62 49.33
C PRO A 752 -8.11 -41.12 49.89
N PRO A 753 -9.05 -40.62 50.77
CA PRO A 753 -9.67 -39.26 50.60
C PRO A 753 -9.80 -38.28 51.82
N THR A 754 -10.14 -36.99 51.60
CA THR A 754 -10.93 -36.06 52.51
C THR A 754 -11.31 -34.70 51.81
N THR A 755 -12.06 -33.78 52.47
CA THR A 755 -12.79 -32.62 51.85
C THR A 755 -12.51 -31.20 52.47
N PRO A 756 -13.36 -30.13 52.39
CA PRO A 756 -13.12 -28.85 51.69
C PRO A 756 -12.95 -27.60 52.62
N PRO A 757 -12.86 -26.33 52.10
CA PRO A 757 -14.06 -25.45 51.93
C PRO A 757 -14.00 -24.32 50.84
N GLU A 758 -15.12 -23.59 50.65
CA GLU A 758 -15.35 -22.14 50.31
C GLU A 758 -14.40 -21.38 49.32
N THR A 759 -14.79 -20.47 48.40
CA THR A 759 -16.03 -19.73 47.99
C THR A 759 -15.76 -19.03 46.62
N SER A 760 -16.63 -18.31 45.86
CA SER A 760 -18.08 -17.96 45.88
C SER A 760 -18.56 -17.40 44.50
N GLU A 761 -19.88 -17.31 44.32
CA GLU A 761 -20.67 -16.59 43.26
C GLU A 761 -20.61 -15.02 43.38
N PRO A 762 -21.20 -14.16 42.48
CA PRO A 762 -22.46 -14.37 41.70
C PRO A 762 -22.68 -13.73 40.29
N THR A 763 -23.43 -14.48 39.46
CA THR A 763 -24.56 -14.13 38.55
C THR A 763 -24.74 -12.77 37.81
N ASN A 764 -25.05 -12.87 36.51
CA ASN A 764 -25.87 -11.95 35.66
C ASN A 764 -27.29 -11.70 36.25
N PRO A 765 -28.04 -10.59 35.95
CA PRO A 765 -28.77 -10.43 34.66
C PRO A 765 -29.08 -8.97 34.17
N PRO A 766 -29.73 -8.75 32.99
CA PRO A 766 -30.06 -7.43 32.39
C PRO A 766 -31.55 -7.02 32.66
N PRO A 767 -32.27 -6.15 31.89
CA PRO A 767 -31.93 -5.19 30.81
C PRO A 767 -32.54 -3.76 30.99
N THR A 768 -32.34 -2.82 30.04
CA THR A 768 -33.42 -2.08 29.30
C THR A 768 -32.88 -1.01 28.33
N SER A 769 -33.69 -0.68 27.32
CA SER A 769 -33.53 0.43 26.36
C SER A 769 -33.75 1.83 26.95
N GLU A 770 -33.13 2.85 26.37
CA GLU A 770 -33.85 4.10 25.99
C GLU A 770 -33.10 4.87 24.88
N THR A 771 -33.81 5.75 24.17
CA THR A 771 -33.28 6.59 23.07
C THR A 771 -32.91 7.99 23.55
N PRO A 772 -32.11 8.72 22.75
CA PRO A 772 -32.32 10.16 22.59
C PRO A 772 -32.65 10.51 21.13
N GLN A 773 -33.69 11.33 20.92
CA GLN A 773 -33.86 12.05 19.66
C GLN A 773 -33.20 13.43 19.73
N GLY A 774 -32.62 13.86 18.61
CA GLY A 774 -32.77 15.24 18.15
C GLY A 774 -31.66 16.23 18.47
N SER A 775 -30.66 16.28 17.60
CA SER A 775 -30.29 17.55 16.96
C SER A 775 -30.37 17.35 15.44
N GLY A 776 -30.85 18.35 14.71
CA GLY A 776 -31.08 18.26 13.28
C GLY A 776 -30.02 19.02 12.50
N ILE A 777 -29.31 18.32 11.62
CA ILE A 777 -28.45 18.94 10.60
C ILE A 777 -29.23 18.84 9.28
N GLY A 778 -29.44 19.97 8.61
CA GLY A 778 -30.09 20.00 7.31
C GLY A 778 -29.09 19.60 6.23
N LEU A 779 -29.38 18.53 5.48
CA LEU A 779 -28.69 18.26 4.22
C LEU A 779 -29.04 19.37 3.22
N ASN A 780 -28.03 20.02 2.64
CA ASN A 780 -28.21 21.15 1.74
C ASN A 780 -29.03 20.77 0.50
N GLU A 781 -30.07 21.54 0.20
CA GLU A 781 -30.86 21.36 -1.03
C GLU A 781 -30.00 21.57 -2.30
N GLU A 782 -28.89 22.31 -2.20
CA GLU A 782 -27.96 22.62 -3.30
C GLU A 782 -27.27 21.39 -3.92
N LEU A 783 -26.85 20.39 -3.13
CA LEU A 783 -26.22 19.17 -3.67
C LEU A 783 -27.19 18.42 -4.59
N THR A 784 -28.48 18.41 -4.23
CA THR A 784 -29.55 17.81 -5.05
C THR A 784 -29.77 18.59 -6.36
N GLU A 785 -29.62 19.91 -6.35
CA GLU A 785 -29.76 20.74 -7.55
C GLU A 785 -28.53 20.63 -8.47
N GLN A 786 -27.31 20.52 -7.92
CA GLN A 786 -26.10 20.30 -8.70
C GLN A 786 -26.09 18.91 -9.36
N ALA A 787 -26.41 17.85 -8.62
CA ALA A 787 -26.56 16.50 -9.18
C ALA A 787 -27.63 16.46 -10.29
N GLY A 788 -28.75 17.18 -10.11
CA GLY A 788 -29.78 17.32 -11.14
C GLY A 788 -29.30 18.03 -12.42
N LYS A 789 -28.43 19.04 -12.30
CA LYS A 789 -27.82 19.74 -13.45
C LYS A 789 -26.84 18.83 -14.20
N LEU A 790 -25.98 18.11 -13.49
CA LEU A 790 -25.03 17.16 -14.08
C LEU A 790 -25.75 16.06 -14.87
N LEU A 791 -26.83 15.50 -14.30
CA LEU A 791 -27.64 14.47 -14.96
C LEU A 791 -28.31 14.99 -16.24
N MET A 792 -28.76 16.26 -16.28
CA MET A 792 -29.28 16.87 -17.51
C MET A 792 -28.21 17.11 -18.59
N ILE A 793 -26.97 17.42 -18.21
CA ILE A 793 -25.85 17.59 -19.15
C ILE A 793 -25.52 16.23 -19.80
N ILE A 794 -25.40 15.16 -19.01
CA ILE A 794 -25.15 13.79 -19.49
C ILE A 794 -26.29 13.31 -20.40
N ALA A 795 -27.55 13.59 -20.03
CA ALA A 795 -28.71 13.32 -20.89
C ALA A 795 -28.69 14.11 -22.21
N GLY A 796 -28.25 15.37 -22.17
CA GLY A 796 -28.08 16.21 -23.37
C GLY A 796 -27.03 15.65 -24.33
N LEU A 797 -25.87 15.26 -23.82
CA LEU A 797 -24.76 14.69 -24.59
C LEU A 797 -25.14 13.35 -25.23
N THR A 798 -25.81 12.46 -24.49
CA THR A 798 -26.30 11.19 -25.05
C THR A 798 -27.37 11.39 -26.13
N ILE A 799 -28.28 12.37 -25.99
CA ILE A 799 -29.26 12.71 -27.05
C ILE A 799 -28.54 13.21 -28.31
N VAL A 800 -27.48 14.02 -28.19
CA VAL A 800 -26.68 14.47 -29.34
C VAL A 800 -25.93 13.30 -29.99
N GLY A 801 -25.31 12.42 -29.21
CA GLY A 801 -24.63 11.22 -29.72
C GLY A 801 -25.57 10.28 -30.48
N VAL A 802 -26.76 10.01 -29.92
CA VAL A 802 -27.80 9.19 -30.57
C VAL A 802 -28.32 9.87 -31.84
N ALA A 803 -28.49 11.20 -31.85
CA ALA A 803 -28.89 11.93 -33.05
C ALA A 803 -27.84 11.84 -34.18
N ILE A 804 -26.54 11.92 -33.84
CA ILE A 804 -25.44 11.74 -34.78
C ILE A 804 -25.42 10.31 -35.34
N LEU A 805 -25.53 9.28 -34.50
CA LEU A 805 -25.61 7.87 -34.92
C LEU A 805 -26.84 7.59 -35.79
N TRP A 806 -27.98 8.23 -35.50
CA TRP A 806 -29.21 8.13 -36.30
C TRP A 806 -29.07 8.79 -37.68
N ILE A 807 -28.36 9.92 -37.76
CA ILE A 807 -28.04 10.59 -39.04
C ILE A 807 -27.04 9.74 -39.85
N VAL A 808 -26.00 9.19 -39.21
CA VAL A 808 -24.99 8.34 -39.87
C VAL A 808 -25.60 7.03 -40.39
N SER A 809 -26.46 6.37 -39.62
CA SER A 809 -27.15 5.16 -40.08
C SER A 809 -28.09 5.42 -41.27
N ARG A 810 -28.84 6.54 -41.27
CA ARG A 810 -29.69 6.93 -42.42
C ARG A 810 -28.94 7.29 -43.71
N ILE A 811 -27.63 7.52 -43.65
CA ILE A 811 -26.80 7.77 -44.84
C ILE A 811 -26.37 6.46 -45.54
N ARG A 812 -26.48 5.30 -44.86
CA ARG A 812 -26.28 3.97 -45.47
C ARG A 812 -27.59 3.43 -46.06
N GLY A 813 -27.86 3.78 -47.31
CA GLY A 813 -28.81 3.02 -48.14
C GLY A 813 -28.27 1.61 -48.45
N PRO A 814 -29.13 0.61 -48.71
CA PRO A 814 -28.72 -0.80 -48.75
C PRO A 814 -27.99 -1.20 -50.04
N THR A 815 -26.68 -1.41 -49.92
CA THR A 815 -25.83 -2.28 -50.77
C THR A 815 -24.67 -2.79 -49.93
#